data_AF-A0A352N798-F1
#
_entry.id   AF-A0A352N798-F1
#
_cell.length_a   1.000
_cell.length_b   1.000
_cell.length_c   1.000
_cell.angle_alpha   90.00
_cell.angle_beta   90.00
_cell.angle_gamma   90.00
#
_symmetry.space_group_name_H-M   'P 1'
#
loop_
_entity.id
_entity.type
_entity.pdbx_description
1 polymer ?
#
loop_
_entity_poly.entity_id
_entity_poly.type
_entity_poly.pdbx_seq_one_letter_code
_entity_poly.pdbx_strand_id
1 'polypeptide(L)'
;FIDNKLERGGGLEGNWNLNEQQSAILYALAMDDNFSYANGKGREYYVSQLIYGPTREGHGAFVDVIGGNLNPETGLWPEPPAGYGQGSIAQLVQFGYWYFYNGIDVLGQDPLLRKGALSFPQVAFPNGYSTGWGDANYSTVNQGTGEYMVAYARAKGDKELENTFTGLLEFAGGRNFGGSYYSALFFYVPELGKSTGKPSYPRVSYSVPHSLIFERNLGDNAINSLAYTVYGFGEKSGHRHRNGMSMELYGRGHVLAPDPGAGPNYWHDQHNRYNNQVGSHNTVVPNGIWADRPQDLKIENAEPELVPGADPKFQASELFQFTDTSNNYAGKADQRRVMGIVRTSQTSGYYLDIFRSKMKDGKDKYHDYIYHNMGKGLVLSGKDGNPLELKVGELDPKSGPGYDFFQDDKFIASDDDFSGVFDFGADDVKMKMWMSGEKGRMIYSLTGPNNFRYYLGQLRNLRVPTVIVRQEGEAWTRPFAAIYEPFGRGVDAEIKSVRKIQDASSADLAGFAVVLKNGDTDTILNSTMIEGRPIAIGNISFNGIFAVVRSGKDGLKNLYLGAGNGLTCGDLSLAAAGGNSSALLKASLSVVAAAGTGEAIKDGMSYSGYSYSSNASLIVELPCEVRSGTDIKSLCIFFERDGKLIRAEETKVIPAKAAGGSNLLTALLPQSTGSRLYIGKK
;
A
#
# COMPACT_ATOMS: atom_id res chain seq x y z
N PHE A 1 25.32 40.14 2.22
CA PHE A 1 24.29 39.21 1.73
C PHE A 1 24.27 37.92 2.54
N ILE A 2 25.39 37.18 2.66
CA ILE A 2 25.43 35.90 3.39
C ILE A 2 24.99 36.06 4.86
N ASP A 3 25.46 37.11 5.57
CA ASP A 3 25.01 37.39 6.94
C ASP A 3 23.48 37.53 7.05
N ASN A 4 22.82 38.11 6.05
CA ASN A 4 21.35 38.23 6.03
C ASN A 4 20.68 36.85 5.93
N LYS A 5 21.24 35.93 5.13
CA LYS A 5 20.75 34.55 5.03
C LYS A 5 20.98 33.75 6.30
N LEU A 6 22.07 34.01 7.02
CA LEU A 6 22.33 33.42 8.35
C LEU A 6 21.41 33.97 9.45
N GLU A 7 20.70 35.07 9.20
CA GLU A 7 19.77 35.69 10.15
C GLU A 7 18.29 35.46 9.80
N ARG A 8 17.94 35.40 8.51
CA ARG A 8 16.55 35.45 8.00
C ARG A 8 16.30 34.56 6.77
N GLY A 9 17.17 33.59 6.51
CA GLY A 9 17.10 32.68 5.36
C GLY A 9 16.31 31.39 5.59
N GLY A 10 15.45 31.31 6.61
CA GLY A 10 14.66 30.10 6.91
C GLY A 10 15.33 29.17 7.92
N GLY A 11 14.53 28.72 8.89
CA GLY A 11 14.98 27.94 10.05
C GLY A 11 15.19 26.46 9.78
N LEU A 12 14.96 25.63 10.80
CA LEU A 12 15.18 24.20 10.72
C LEU A 12 14.11 23.46 9.91
N GLU A 13 12.85 23.91 9.94
CA GLU A 13 11.70 23.15 9.45
C GLU A 13 11.31 23.52 8.01
N GLY A 14 11.00 22.48 7.21
CA GLY A 14 10.44 22.62 5.86
C GLY A 14 11.47 23.04 4.78
N ASN A 15 11.02 23.04 3.53
CA ASN A 15 11.91 23.27 2.38
C ASN A 15 12.48 24.71 2.25
N TRP A 16 11.91 25.69 2.95
CA TRP A 16 12.27 27.10 2.79
C TRP A 16 13.73 27.41 3.11
N ASN A 17 14.31 26.72 4.09
CA ASN A 17 15.72 26.83 4.42
C ASN A 17 16.61 26.54 3.21
N LEU A 18 16.34 25.43 2.51
CA LEU A 18 17.14 24.98 1.39
C LEU A 18 17.04 25.94 0.19
N ASN A 19 15.84 26.45 -0.09
CA ASN A 19 15.60 27.42 -1.16
C ASN A 19 16.40 28.72 -0.96
N GLU A 20 16.47 29.21 0.28
CA GLU A 20 17.14 30.46 0.61
C GLU A 20 18.66 30.30 0.77
N GLN A 21 19.12 29.14 1.27
CA GLN A 21 20.53 28.86 1.49
C GLN A 21 21.31 28.61 0.20
N GLN A 22 20.69 28.08 -0.86
CA GLN A 22 21.37 27.77 -2.11
C GLN A 22 22.26 28.92 -2.60
N SER A 23 21.74 30.16 -2.57
CA SER A 23 22.49 31.35 -2.98
C SER A 23 23.63 31.67 -2.01
N ALA A 24 23.40 31.55 -0.70
CA ALA A 24 24.42 31.80 0.32
C ALA A 24 25.61 30.85 0.19
N ILE A 25 25.35 29.57 -0.08
CA ILE A 25 26.37 28.53 -0.30
C ILE A 25 27.24 28.90 -1.49
N LEU A 26 26.64 29.20 -2.64
CA LEU A 26 27.38 29.56 -3.85
C LEU A 26 28.23 30.82 -3.65
N TYR A 27 27.71 31.84 -2.98
CA TYR A 27 28.50 33.04 -2.66
C TYR A 27 29.64 32.73 -1.70
N ALA A 28 29.39 31.97 -0.63
CA ALA A 28 30.42 31.61 0.34
C ALA A 28 31.57 30.82 -0.30
N LEU A 29 31.24 29.87 -1.19
CA LEU A 29 32.24 29.07 -1.92
C LEU A 29 33.07 29.89 -2.91
N ALA A 30 32.54 31.00 -3.42
CA ALA A 30 33.21 31.88 -4.36
C ALA A 30 34.07 32.98 -3.68
N MET A 31 34.02 33.11 -2.35
CA MET A 31 34.83 34.09 -1.61
C MET A 31 36.30 33.66 -1.54
N ASP A 32 37.18 34.65 -1.34
CA ASP A 32 38.57 34.39 -0.97
C ASP A 32 38.67 33.88 0.48
N ASP A 33 39.87 33.44 0.87
CA ASP A 33 40.15 33.00 2.23
C ASP A 33 39.95 34.13 3.27
N ASN A 34 39.75 33.77 4.54
CA ASN A 34 39.45 34.71 5.64
C ASN A 34 40.39 35.92 5.72
N PHE A 35 41.69 35.75 5.44
CA PHE A 35 42.69 36.82 5.55
C PHE A 35 42.53 37.91 4.49
N SER A 36 41.79 37.65 3.41
CA SER A 36 41.51 38.61 2.34
C SER A 36 40.47 39.66 2.76
N TYR A 37 39.79 39.48 3.89
CA TYR A 37 38.73 40.36 4.37
C TYR A 37 39.07 40.97 5.74
N ALA A 38 38.85 42.29 5.89
CA ALA A 38 39.21 43.04 7.10
C ALA A 38 38.49 42.56 8.38
N ASN A 39 37.33 41.91 8.25
CA ASN A 39 36.58 41.33 9.36
C ASN A 39 36.98 39.87 9.68
N GLY A 40 37.95 39.31 8.95
CA GLY A 40 38.37 37.91 9.08
C GLY A 40 37.33 36.88 8.63
N LYS A 41 36.27 37.31 7.92
CA LYS A 41 35.15 36.46 7.47
C LYS A 41 35.19 36.28 5.95
N GLY A 42 35.97 35.31 5.50
CA GLY A 42 36.04 34.84 4.12
C GLY A 42 35.32 33.51 3.95
N ARG A 43 35.76 32.75 2.94
CA ARG A 43 35.20 31.44 2.57
C ARG A 43 35.12 30.48 3.76
N GLU A 44 36.20 30.29 4.51
CA GLU A 44 36.22 29.30 5.60
C GLU A 44 35.21 29.63 6.69
N TYR A 45 35.08 30.92 7.05
CA TYR A 45 34.11 31.35 8.05
C TYR A 45 32.68 31.07 7.60
N TYR A 46 32.30 31.56 6.41
CA TYR A 46 30.90 31.47 5.97
C TYR A 46 30.48 30.05 5.62
N VAL A 47 31.35 29.27 4.99
CA VAL A 47 31.09 27.84 4.73
C VAL A 47 30.93 27.08 6.05
N SER A 48 31.79 27.35 7.05
CA SER A 48 31.64 26.75 8.37
C SER A 48 30.33 27.13 9.06
N GLN A 49 29.89 28.38 8.97
CA GLN A 49 28.59 28.81 9.54
C GLN A 49 27.39 28.15 8.84
N LEU A 50 27.45 27.96 7.53
CA LEU A 50 26.37 27.31 6.78
C LEU A 50 26.27 25.82 7.09
N ILE A 51 27.41 25.14 7.25
CA ILE A 51 27.41 23.68 7.51
C ILE A 51 27.22 23.37 8.99
N TYR A 52 27.97 24.02 9.87
CA TYR A 52 28.15 23.67 11.29
C TYR A 52 27.82 24.82 12.25
N GLY A 53 27.37 25.97 11.73
CA GLY A 53 27.02 27.12 12.55
C GLY A 53 25.81 26.85 13.45
N PRO A 54 25.48 27.79 14.36
CA PRO A 54 24.32 27.63 15.22
C PRO A 54 23.03 27.70 14.42
N THR A 55 22.18 26.69 14.56
CA THR A 55 20.79 26.74 14.08
C THR A 55 19.96 27.75 14.88
N ARG A 56 19.15 28.54 14.17
CA ARG A 56 18.30 29.63 14.66
C ARG A 56 16.97 29.63 13.90
N GLU A 57 16.00 30.41 14.36
CA GLU A 57 14.70 30.57 13.68
C GLU A 57 14.83 30.98 12.21
N GLY A 58 15.82 31.79 11.86
CA GLY A 58 16.08 32.23 10.49
C GLY A 58 17.24 31.54 9.78
N HIS A 59 17.84 30.48 10.35
CA HIS A 59 18.93 29.72 9.71
C HIS A 59 19.06 28.32 10.31
N GLY A 60 18.80 27.27 9.53
CA GLY A 60 19.15 25.89 9.87
C GLY A 60 20.51 25.52 9.32
N ALA A 61 21.47 25.12 10.16
CA ALA A 61 22.76 24.62 9.65
C ALA A 61 22.57 23.30 8.88
N PHE A 62 23.37 23.07 7.84
CA PHE A 62 23.20 21.93 6.93
C PHE A 62 23.07 20.58 7.65
N VAL A 63 23.95 20.30 8.62
CA VAL A 63 23.93 19.04 9.38
C VAL A 63 22.69 18.92 10.28
N ASP A 64 22.24 20.04 10.84
CA ASP A 64 21.05 20.08 11.67
C ASP A 64 19.79 19.89 10.83
N VAL A 65 19.73 20.46 9.62
CA VAL A 65 18.60 20.28 8.68
C VAL A 65 18.44 18.83 8.28
N ILE A 66 19.54 18.09 8.07
CA ILE A 66 19.49 16.66 7.81
C ILE A 66 18.87 15.92 9.00
N GLY A 67 19.43 16.10 10.21
CA GLY A 67 18.97 15.41 11.41
C GLY A 67 17.58 15.84 11.91
N GLY A 68 17.17 17.07 11.62
CA GLY A 68 15.91 17.66 12.05
C GLY A 68 14.72 17.33 11.16
N ASN A 69 14.95 16.99 9.89
CA ASN A 69 13.86 16.74 8.94
C ASN A 69 13.84 15.31 8.40
N LEU A 70 14.98 14.70 8.05
CA LEU A 70 14.95 13.33 7.52
C LEU A 70 14.54 12.37 8.63
N ASN A 71 13.46 11.64 8.39
CA ASN A 71 13.00 10.65 9.35
C ASN A 71 14.07 9.55 9.48
N PRO A 72 14.57 9.25 10.70
CA PRO A 72 15.70 8.34 10.87
C PRO A 72 15.38 6.89 10.49
N GLU A 73 14.10 6.50 10.54
CA GLU A 73 13.66 5.14 10.21
C GLU A 73 13.50 4.95 8.70
N THR A 74 12.92 5.92 7.98
CA THR A 74 12.55 5.81 6.56
C THR A 74 13.47 6.59 5.61
N GLY A 75 14.18 7.59 6.11
CA GLY A 75 14.90 8.58 5.31
C GLY A 75 13.99 9.58 4.58
N LEU A 76 12.67 9.49 4.74
CA LEU A 76 11.73 10.38 4.05
C LEU A 76 11.75 11.77 4.68
N TRP A 77 11.64 12.79 3.82
CA TRP A 77 11.39 14.17 4.21
C TRP A 77 9.90 14.35 4.62
N PRO A 78 9.55 15.22 5.57
CA PRO A 78 8.22 15.30 6.16
C PRO A 78 7.24 16.18 5.36
N GLU A 79 7.49 16.45 4.09
CA GLU A 79 6.56 17.11 3.17
C GLU A 79 6.25 16.15 2.02
N PRO A 80 5.15 16.35 1.25
CA PRO A 80 4.67 15.41 0.26
C PRO A 80 5.79 14.70 -0.49
N PRO A 81 5.81 13.34 -0.48
CA PRO A 81 6.96 12.59 -0.96
C PRO A 81 7.36 13.01 -2.37
N ALA A 82 6.35 13.27 -3.22
CA ALA A 82 6.52 13.81 -4.55
C ALA A 82 6.50 15.34 -4.56
N GLY A 83 7.40 15.95 -5.32
CA GLY A 83 7.58 17.40 -5.29
C GLY A 83 8.47 17.81 -4.13
N TYR A 84 7.90 18.32 -3.04
CA TYR A 84 8.64 18.92 -1.93
C TYR A 84 9.63 17.94 -1.28
N GLY A 85 9.20 16.73 -0.91
CA GLY A 85 10.06 15.78 -0.20
C GLY A 85 11.30 15.38 -0.99
N GLN A 86 11.12 14.91 -2.23
CA GLN A 86 12.26 14.63 -3.11
C GLN A 86 13.07 15.87 -3.48
N GLY A 87 12.42 17.03 -3.66
CA GLY A 87 13.09 18.29 -3.99
C GLY A 87 14.07 18.71 -2.89
N SER A 88 13.63 18.66 -1.63
CA SER A 88 14.47 18.97 -0.46
C SER A 88 15.64 18.00 -0.34
N ILE A 89 15.41 16.70 -0.50
CA ILE A 89 16.48 15.69 -0.50
C ILE A 89 17.47 15.94 -1.65
N ALA A 90 16.98 16.26 -2.85
CA ALA A 90 17.83 16.55 -4.00
C ALA A 90 18.70 17.80 -3.78
N GLN A 91 18.15 18.85 -3.18
CA GLN A 91 18.91 20.06 -2.81
C GLN A 91 19.98 19.74 -1.75
N LEU A 92 19.66 18.95 -0.72
CA LEU A 92 20.65 18.53 0.28
C LEU A 92 21.81 17.75 -0.36
N VAL A 93 21.51 16.81 -1.25
CA VAL A 93 22.53 16.05 -2.00
C VAL A 93 23.35 16.97 -2.90
N GLN A 94 22.70 17.91 -3.59
CA GLN A 94 23.36 18.90 -4.43
C GLN A 94 24.33 19.77 -3.63
N PHE A 95 23.91 20.30 -2.48
CA PHE A 95 24.75 21.13 -1.61
C PHE A 95 25.92 20.32 -1.08
N GLY A 96 25.67 19.09 -0.62
CA GLY A 96 26.72 18.17 -0.21
C GLY A 96 27.74 17.91 -1.31
N TYR A 97 27.28 17.75 -2.56
CA TYR A 97 28.17 17.57 -3.70
C TYR A 97 29.01 18.81 -4.00
N TRP A 98 28.43 20.01 -3.91
CA TRP A 98 29.18 21.25 -4.08
C TRP A 98 30.26 21.43 -3.01
N TYR A 99 29.96 21.11 -1.76
CA TYR A 99 30.97 21.10 -0.69
C TYR A 99 32.06 20.07 -0.99
N PHE A 100 31.70 18.86 -1.39
CA PHE A 100 32.64 17.81 -1.76
C PHE A 100 33.57 18.24 -2.90
N TYR A 101 33.02 18.84 -3.95
CA TYR A 101 33.78 19.35 -5.10
C TYR A 101 34.78 20.45 -4.69
N ASN A 102 34.50 21.16 -3.59
CA ASN A 102 35.38 22.17 -2.99
C ASN A 102 36.22 21.63 -1.82
N GLY A 103 36.37 20.30 -1.69
CA GLY A 103 37.28 19.68 -0.73
C GLY A 103 36.68 19.40 0.66
N ILE A 104 35.38 19.58 0.85
CA ILE A 104 34.69 19.33 2.13
C ILE A 104 33.67 18.19 1.96
N ASP A 105 34.06 16.99 2.37
CA ASP A 105 33.24 15.79 2.16
C ASP A 105 32.18 15.62 3.25
N VAL A 106 31.05 16.34 3.14
CA VAL A 106 29.88 16.14 4.01
C VAL A 106 28.96 15.01 3.55
N LEU A 107 28.98 14.66 2.25
CA LEU A 107 28.17 13.57 1.70
C LEU A 107 28.55 12.21 2.28
N GLY A 108 29.85 11.96 2.49
CA GLY A 108 30.35 10.73 3.09
C GLY A 108 30.19 10.64 4.61
N GLN A 109 29.90 11.75 5.28
CA GLN A 109 29.89 11.82 6.75
C GLN A 109 28.53 11.49 7.37
N ASP A 110 27.42 11.73 6.66
CA ASP A 110 26.07 11.52 7.19
C ASP A 110 25.34 10.34 6.50
N PRO A 111 25.17 9.20 7.20
CA PRO A 111 24.45 8.05 6.65
C PRO A 111 22.95 8.32 6.44
N LEU A 112 22.36 9.29 7.13
CA LEU A 112 20.95 9.65 7.00
C LEU A 112 20.67 10.36 5.68
N LEU A 113 21.59 11.21 5.20
CA LEU A 113 21.46 11.82 3.88
C LEU A 113 21.50 10.78 2.76
N ARG A 114 22.41 9.80 2.85
CA ARG A 114 22.45 8.66 1.91
C ARG A 114 21.15 7.86 1.96
N LYS A 115 20.61 7.62 3.15
CA LYS A 115 19.32 6.93 3.33
C LYS A 115 18.18 7.72 2.68
N GLY A 116 18.13 9.03 2.88
CA GLY A 116 17.12 9.90 2.25
C GLY A 116 17.22 9.90 0.74
N ALA A 117 18.44 9.97 0.19
CA ALA A 117 18.67 9.90 -1.26
C ALA A 117 18.19 8.59 -1.90
N LEU A 118 18.11 7.49 -1.14
CA LEU A 118 17.61 6.18 -1.57
C LEU A 118 16.15 5.91 -1.20
N SER A 119 15.45 6.86 -0.57
CA SER A 119 14.15 6.60 0.06
C SER A 119 12.97 6.48 -0.92
N PHE A 120 13.09 7.03 -2.14
CA PHE A 120 11.97 7.16 -3.09
C PHE A 120 11.22 5.87 -3.44
N PRO A 121 11.86 4.70 -3.63
CA PRO A 121 11.14 3.47 -3.96
C PRO A 121 10.05 3.10 -2.94
N GLN A 122 10.16 3.56 -1.69
CA GLN A 122 9.13 3.38 -0.65
C GLN A 122 7.80 4.05 -1.02
N VAL A 123 7.80 5.11 -1.83
CA VAL A 123 6.60 5.92 -2.13
C VAL A 123 6.19 5.87 -3.60
N ALA A 124 6.75 4.95 -4.39
CA ALA A 124 6.53 4.85 -5.83
C ALA A 124 5.70 3.61 -6.22
N PHE A 125 4.76 3.78 -7.14
CA PHE A 125 4.03 2.69 -7.81
C PHE A 125 4.96 1.90 -8.74
N PRO A 126 4.58 0.67 -9.14
CA PRO A 126 5.40 -0.17 -10.02
C PRO A 126 5.76 0.44 -11.38
N ASN A 127 5.06 1.50 -11.83
CA ASN A 127 5.39 2.24 -13.04
C ASN A 127 6.39 3.40 -12.84
N GLY A 128 6.97 3.54 -11.63
CA GLY A 128 7.98 4.54 -11.29
C GLY A 128 7.44 5.85 -10.74
N TYR A 129 6.13 6.11 -10.83
CA TYR A 129 5.53 7.34 -10.31
C TYR A 129 5.20 7.24 -8.82
N SER A 130 5.36 8.34 -8.10
CA SER A 130 4.99 8.47 -6.70
C SER A 130 3.49 8.33 -6.43
N THR A 131 3.13 8.12 -5.15
CA THR A 131 1.80 8.47 -4.60
C THR A 131 1.48 9.96 -4.80
N GLY A 132 0.19 10.28 -4.95
CA GLY A 132 -0.34 11.63 -5.03
C GLY A 132 -0.64 12.30 -3.68
N TRP A 133 -0.14 11.76 -2.56
CA TRP A 133 -0.39 12.27 -1.20
C TRP A 133 -0.03 13.75 -1.01
N GLY A 134 -0.97 14.58 -0.52
CA GLY A 134 -0.76 15.99 -0.19
C GLY A 134 -0.59 16.89 -1.41
N ASP A 135 0.15 18.00 -1.29
CA ASP A 135 0.50 18.88 -2.42
C ASP A 135 1.51 18.26 -3.39
N ALA A 136 1.24 17.05 -3.84
CA ALA A 136 2.08 16.26 -4.71
C ALA A 136 1.76 16.46 -6.20
N ASN A 137 2.76 16.16 -7.01
CA ASN A 137 2.58 15.72 -8.39
C ASN A 137 2.87 14.23 -8.47
N TYR A 138 2.32 13.51 -9.46
CA TYR A 138 2.89 12.19 -9.77
C TYR A 138 4.21 12.40 -10.48
N SER A 139 5.33 12.13 -9.79
CA SER A 139 6.68 12.26 -10.34
C SER A 139 7.45 10.97 -10.21
N THR A 140 8.39 10.74 -11.11
CA THR A 140 9.40 9.70 -10.96
C THR A 140 10.52 10.17 -10.04
N VAL A 141 11.50 9.30 -9.79
CA VAL A 141 12.66 9.65 -8.95
C VAL A 141 13.36 10.92 -9.44
N ASN A 142 13.78 11.77 -8.50
CA ASN A 142 14.58 12.94 -8.83
C ASN A 142 15.93 12.51 -9.42
N GLN A 143 16.13 12.83 -10.69
CA GLN A 143 17.35 12.43 -11.40
C GLN A 143 18.59 13.13 -10.88
N GLY A 144 18.48 14.40 -10.48
CA GLY A 144 19.60 15.16 -9.93
C GLY A 144 20.22 14.49 -8.72
N THR A 145 19.40 13.95 -7.81
CA THR A 145 19.86 13.14 -6.66
C THR A 145 20.74 11.98 -7.12
N GLY A 146 20.27 11.18 -8.08
CA GLY A 146 21.03 10.04 -8.58
C GLY A 146 22.30 10.44 -9.33
N GLU A 147 22.23 11.46 -10.18
CA GLU A 147 23.35 11.95 -10.98
C GLU A 147 24.50 12.48 -10.10
N TYR A 148 24.19 13.30 -9.09
CA TYR A 148 25.19 13.79 -8.13
C TYR A 148 25.83 12.65 -7.33
N MET A 149 25.04 11.69 -6.87
CA MET A 149 25.56 10.55 -6.11
C MET A 149 26.40 9.59 -6.95
N VAL A 150 26.07 9.40 -8.23
CA VAL A 150 26.91 8.66 -9.18
C VAL A 150 28.23 9.39 -9.42
N ALA A 151 28.20 10.71 -9.63
CA ALA A 151 29.41 11.51 -9.80
C ALA A 151 30.31 11.46 -8.55
N TYR A 152 29.71 11.57 -7.36
CA TYR A 152 30.39 11.44 -6.07
C TYR A 152 31.05 10.06 -5.92
N ALA A 153 30.29 8.99 -6.18
CA ALA A 153 30.79 7.63 -6.11
C ALA A 153 32.00 7.40 -7.03
N ARG A 154 31.96 7.91 -8.27
CA ARG A 154 33.09 7.84 -9.20
C ARG A 154 34.31 8.58 -8.71
N ALA A 155 34.15 9.79 -8.19
CA ALA A 155 35.25 10.57 -7.64
C ALA A 155 35.93 9.85 -6.45
N LYS A 156 35.17 9.07 -5.68
CA LYS A 156 35.67 8.22 -4.59
C LYS A 156 36.18 6.84 -5.01
N GLY A 157 35.92 6.41 -6.25
CA GLY A 157 36.18 5.04 -6.69
C GLY A 157 35.24 3.99 -6.08
N ASP A 158 34.10 4.39 -5.50
CA ASP A 158 33.13 3.49 -4.86
C ASP A 158 32.16 2.89 -5.90
N LYS A 159 32.49 1.69 -6.37
CA LYS A 159 31.69 0.98 -7.37
C LYS A 159 30.35 0.48 -6.86
N GLU A 160 30.24 0.18 -5.57
CA GLU A 160 28.97 -0.27 -5.01
C GLU A 160 27.96 0.89 -4.92
N LEU A 161 28.41 2.05 -4.47
CA LEU A 161 27.59 3.26 -4.43
C LEU A 161 27.19 3.71 -5.84
N GLU A 162 28.12 3.68 -6.79
CA GLU A 162 27.86 3.97 -8.21
C GLU A 162 26.75 3.06 -8.75
N ASN A 163 26.86 1.74 -8.53
CA ASN A 163 25.86 0.77 -9.00
C ASN A 163 24.50 0.99 -8.32
N THR A 164 24.47 1.34 -7.04
CA THR A 164 23.23 1.57 -6.29
C THR A 164 22.45 2.76 -6.87
N PHE A 165 23.10 3.90 -7.05
CA PHE A 165 22.44 5.10 -7.57
C PHE A 165 22.20 5.05 -9.08
N THR A 166 23.03 4.31 -9.83
CA THR A 166 22.74 3.99 -11.23
C THR A 166 21.46 3.18 -11.35
N GLY A 167 21.26 2.17 -10.51
CA GLY A 167 20.01 1.43 -10.46
C GLY A 167 18.84 2.33 -10.05
N LEU A 168 19.03 3.26 -9.12
CA LEU A 168 17.95 4.16 -8.66
C LEU A 168 17.40 4.98 -9.84
N LEU A 169 18.27 5.44 -10.73
CA LEU A 169 17.89 6.18 -11.93
C LEU A 169 17.05 5.38 -12.92
N GLU A 170 16.99 4.04 -12.82
CA GLU A 170 16.11 3.21 -13.66
C GLU A 170 14.63 3.52 -13.40
N PHE A 171 14.27 3.94 -12.19
CA PHE A 171 12.90 4.37 -11.82
C PHE A 171 12.48 5.67 -12.52
N ALA A 172 13.42 6.41 -13.13
CA ALA A 172 13.13 7.61 -13.89
C ALA A 172 12.60 7.31 -15.30
N GLY A 173 12.70 6.07 -15.79
CA GLY A 173 12.32 5.70 -17.15
C GLY A 173 13.24 6.27 -18.24
N GLY A 174 14.38 6.85 -17.85
CA GLY A 174 15.38 7.42 -18.75
C GLY A 174 16.00 8.71 -18.22
N ARG A 175 17.24 9.00 -18.64
CA ARG A 175 17.94 10.26 -18.28
C ARG A 175 17.32 11.44 -19.04
N ASN A 176 16.95 12.48 -18.32
CA ASN A 176 16.44 13.74 -18.85
C ASN A 176 17.10 14.90 -18.11
N PHE A 177 17.89 15.69 -18.83
CA PHE A 177 18.62 16.85 -18.29
C PHE A 177 17.86 18.17 -18.45
N GLY A 178 16.60 18.12 -18.89
CA GLY A 178 15.74 19.29 -18.96
C GLY A 178 15.62 19.94 -17.59
N GLY A 179 15.94 21.24 -17.50
CA GLY A 179 15.92 21.97 -16.23
C GLY A 179 17.09 21.70 -15.28
N SER A 180 18.10 20.91 -15.69
CA SER A 180 19.31 20.68 -14.88
C SER A 180 20.32 21.84 -14.95
N TYR A 181 20.03 22.88 -15.75
CA TYR A 181 20.89 24.04 -16.00
C TYR A 181 22.33 23.63 -16.30
N TYR A 182 23.31 24.22 -15.60
CA TYR A 182 24.74 23.94 -15.76
C TYR A 182 25.19 22.65 -15.07
N SER A 183 24.36 22.04 -14.21
CA SER A 183 24.73 20.85 -13.44
C SER A 183 25.09 19.67 -14.33
N ALA A 184 24.29 19.46 -15.39
CA ALA A 184 24.53 18.39 -16.35
C ALA A 184 25.80 18.57 -17.17
N LEU A 185 26.27 19.81 -17.34
CA LEU A 185 27.48 20.12 -18.10
C LEU A 185 28.75 19.97 -17.26
N PHE A 186 28.70 20.35 -15.99
CA PHE A 186 29.91 20.43 -15.15
C PHE A 186 30.05 19.29 -14.13
N PHE A 187 28.96 18.69 -13.67
CA PHE A 187 28.99 17.78 -12.52
C PHE A 187 28.53 16.36 -12.84
N TYR A 188 27.63 16.19 -13.80
CA TYR A 188 27.11 14.85 -14.11
C TYR A 188 28.10 14.04 -14.93
N VAL A 189 27.99 12.73 -14.82
CA VAL A 189 28.85 11.83 -15.58
C VAL A 189 28.33 11.68 -17.01
N PRO A 190 29.22 11.56 -18.02
CA PRO A 190 28.78 11.47 -19.41
C PRO A 190 27.94 10.21 -19.66
N GLU A 191 28.36 9.08 -19.10
CA GLU A 191 27.69 7.79 -19.23
C GLU A 191 27.51 7.15 -17.86
N LEU A 192 26.38 6.49 -17.63
CA LEU A 192 26.15 5.68 -16.43
C LEU A 192 26.82 4.31 -16.59
N GLY A 193 27.21 3.70 -15.47
CA GLY A 193 27.65 2.31 -15.47
C GLY A 193 26.50 1.36 -15.85
N LYS A 194 26.81 0.07 -16.05
CA LYS A 194 25.75 -0.94 -16.08
C LYS A 194 25.26 -1.19 -14.67
N SER A 195 23.98 -0.93 -14.41
CA SER A 195 23.32 -1.36 -13.18
C SER A 195 23.48 -2.88 -13.02
N THR A 196 23.90 -3.31 -11.85
CA THR A 196 23.91 -4.73 -11.47
C THR A 196 22.68 -5.11 -10.63
N GLY A 197 21.61 -4.28 -10.66
CA GLY A 197 20.30 -4.55 -10.07
C GLY A 197 20.23 -4.36 -8.54
N LYS A 198 20.20 -3.11 -8.05
CA LYS A 198 20.16 -2.85 -6.59
C LYS A 198 18.94 -2.12 -6.01
N PRO A 199 18.19 -1.25 -6.70
CA PRO A 199 16.92 -0.80 -6.13
C PRO A 199 15.75 -1.56 -6.72
N SER A 200 15.05 -2.26 -5.84
CA SER A 200 13.73 -2.84 -6.09
C SER A 200 12.68 -2.03 -5.33
N TYR A 201 11.42 -2.13 -5.74
CA TYR A 201 10.34 -1.65 -4.90
C TYR A 201 10.23 -2.55 -3.66
N PRO A 202 10.11 -1.97 -2.45
CA PRO A 202 9.76 -2.76 -1.28
C PRO A 202 8.33 -3.28 -1.45
N ARG A 203 8.08 -4.53 -1.03
CA ARG A 203 6.74 -5.14 -1.10
C ARG A 203 5.72 -4.34 -0.31
N VAL A 204 6.13 -3.86 0.86
CA VAL A 204 5.33 -2.98 1.72
C VAL A 204 6.23 -1.87 2.25
N SER A 205 5.65 -0.72 2.57
CA SER A 205 6.37 0.36 3.23
C SER A 205 5.42 1.21 4.04
N TYR A 206 5.86 1.61 5.23
CA TYR A 206 5.13 2.53 6.09
C TYR A 206 5.93 3.82 6.30
N SER A 207 5.34 4.91 5.84
CA SER A 207 5.85 6.25 6.01
C SER A 207 5.16 6.91 7.21
N VAL A 208 5.84 6.86 8.35
CA VAL A 208 5.43 7.54 9.60
C VAL A 208 5.10 9.03 9.41
N PRO A 209 5.95 9.89 8.79
CA PRO A 209 5.66 11.33 8.72
C PRO A 209 4.34 11.63 8.00
N HIS A 210 4.09 10.93 6.90
CA HIS A 210 2.90 11.09 6.06
C HIS A 210 1.67 10.30 6.55
N SER A 211 1.83 9.45 7.57
CA SER A 211 0.83 8.46 7.96
C SER A 211 0.32 7.64 6.76
N LEU A 212 1.26 7.11 5.97
CA LEU A 212 1.00 6.48 4.68
C LEU A 212 1.54 5.05 4.62
N ILE A 213 0.68 4.12 4.23
CA ILE A 213 1.00 2.72 3.94
C ILE A 213 1.00 2.53 2.43
N PHE A 214 2.00 1.82 1.92
CA PHE A 214 2.10 1.43 0.52
C PHE A 214 2.24 -0.08 0.42
N GLU A 215 1.34 -0.72 -0.32
CA GLU A 215 1.29 -2.16 -0.54
C GLU A 215 1.50 -2.46 -2.01
N ARG A 216 2.42 -3.37 -2.33
CA ARG A 216 2.77 -3.76 -3.70
C ARG A 216 2.80 -5.27 -3.83
N ASN A 217 1.99 -5.79 -4.74
CA ASN A 217 2.11 -7.13 -5.28
C ASN A 217 2.77 -7.05 -6.66
N LEU A 218 4.09 -7.20 -6.67
CA LEU A 218 4.90 -7.08 -7.90
C LEU A 218 4.71 -8.32 -8.78
N GLY A 219 4.27 -8.09 -10.02
CA GLY A 219 4.31 -9.07 -11.09
C GLY A 219 5.67 -9.12 -11.77
N ASP A 220 5.76 -9.83 -12.88
CA ASP A 220 6.92 -9.85 -13.79
C ASP A 220 7.21 -8.48 -14.44
N ASN A 221 6.22 -7.58 -14.46
CA ASN A 221 6.35 -6.21 -14.95
C ASN A 221 5.32 -5.28 -14.29
N ALA A 222 5.43 -3.98 -14.59
CA ALA A 222 4.55 -2.95 -14.07
C ALA A 222 3.06 -3.17 -14.45
N ILE A 223 2.76 -3.73 -15.64
CA ILE A 223 1.39 -4.00 -16.10
C ILE A 223 0.73 -5.09 -15.27
N ASN A 224 1.47 -6.14 -14.94
CA ASN A 224 1.00 -7.29 -14.18
C ASN A 224 1.06 -7.10 -12.66
N SER A 225 1.60 -5.97 -12.20
CA SER A 225 1.67 -5.60 -10.79
C SER A 225 0.37 -4.97 -10.30
N LEU A 226 0.07 -5.18 -9.02
CA LEU A 226 -1.00 -4.51 -8.28
C LEU A 226 -0.37 -3.75 -7.12
N ALA A 227 -0.88 -2.56 -6.82
CA ALA A 227 -0.46 -1.79 -5.67
C ALA A 227 -1.58 -0.86 -5.20
N TYR A 228 -1.58 -0.56 -3.91
CA TYR A 228 -2.43 0.47 -3.34
C TYR A 228 -1.70 1.26 -2.27
N THR A 229 -2.21 2.45 -1.99
CA THR A 229 -1.85 3.24 -0.82
C THR A 229 -3.06 3.39 0.09
N VAL A 230 -2.83 3.45 1.40
CA VAL A 230 -3.81 3.92 2.40
C VAL A 230 -3.12 4.96 3.24
N TYR A 231 -3.73 6.13 3.40
CA TYR A 231 -3.09 7.23 4.10
C TYR A 231 -4.06 8.07 4.91
N GLY A 232 -3.55 8.55 6.04
CA GLY A 232 -4.18 9.50 6.95
C GLY A 232 -3.67 10.92 6.71
N PHE A 233 -3.78 11.75 7.74
CA PHE A 233 -3.51 13.18 7.66
C PHE A 233 -2.01 13.54 7.66
N GLY A 234 -1.18 12.79 8.40
CA GLY A 234 0.24 13.11 8.58
C GLY A 234 0.42 14.36 9.45
N GLU A 235 0.02 14.31 10.73
CA GLU A 235 -0.01 15.47 11.65
C GLU A 235 1.31 16.25 11.75
N LYS A 236 2.44 15.60 11.46
CA LYS A 236 3.77 16.21 11.51
C LYS A 236 4.27 16.70 10.15
N SER A 237 3.50 16.49 9.09
CA SER A 237 3.90 16.83 7.73
C SER A 237 3.34 18.16 7.22
N GLY A 238 4.19 18.97 6.59
CA GLY A 238 3.74 20.16 5.86
C GLY A 238 2.95 19.78 4.59
N HIS A 239 2.22 20.74 4.00
CA HIS A 239 1.56 20.56 2.69
C HIS A 239 0.64 19.32 2.56
N ARG A 240 0.10 18.88 3.68
CA ARG A 240 -0.86 17.76 3.80
C ARG A 240 -2.28 18.18 3.46
N HIS A 241 -3.14 17.20 3.19
CA HIS A 241 -4.56 17.42 2.89
C HIS A 241 -5.49 16.95 4.00
N ARG A 242 -6.74 17.43 3.98
CA ARG A 242 -7.82 16.91 4.84
C ARG A 242 -8.47 15.68 4.21
N ASN A 243 -7.67 14.64 3.98
CA ASN A 243 -8.02 13.51 3.11
C ASN A 243 -8.87 12.39 3.73
N GLY A 244 -9.22 12.48 5.02
CA GLY A 244 -9.82 11.34 5.69
C GLY A 244 -8.85 10.16 5.77
N MET A 245 -9.39 8.94 5.74
CA MET A 245 -8.61 7.73 5.46
C MET A 245 -8.74 7.40 3.98
N SER A 246 -7.87 7.98 3.15
CA SER A 246 -7.94 7.89 1.69
C SER A 246 -7.16 6.70 1.16
N MET A 247 -7.36 6.38 -0.12
CA MET A 247 -6.58 5.39 -0.85
C MET A 247 -6.24 5.84 -2.27
N GLU A 248 -5.24 5.18 -2.85
CA GLU A 248 -5.06 5.10 -4.30
C GLU A 248 -4.95 3.64 -4.77
N LEU A 249 -5.41 3.36 -5.99
CA LEU A 249 -5.33 2.01 -6.59
C LEU A 249 -4.56 2.03 -7.90
N TYR A 250 -3.62 1.09 -8.06
CA TYR A 250 -2.79 0.92 -9.25
C TYR A 250 -3.09 -0.41 -9.95
N GLY A 251 -3.15 -0.45 -11.27
CA GLY A 251 -3.29 -1.72 -11.99
C GLY A 251 -3.12 -1.53 -13.48
N ARG A 252 -2.74 -2.61 -14.17
CA ARG A 252 -2.48 -2.59 -15.62
C ARG A 252 -1.48 -1.51 -16.07
N GLY A 253 -0.55 -1.12 -15.20
CA GLY A 253 0.47 -0.11 -15.53
C GLY A 253 0.12 1.33 -15.13
N HIS A 254 -1.07 1.56 -14.57
CA HIS A 254 -1.58 2.91 -14.28
C HIS A 254 -2.11 3.07 -12.86
N VAL A 255 -2.13 4.30 -12.36
CA VAL A 255 -2.81 4.68 -11.11
C VAL A 255 -4.25 5.00 -11.48
N LEU A 256 -5.16 4.09 -11.21
CA LEU A 256 -6.55 4.13 -11.68
C LEU A 256 -7.45 4.89 -10.73
N ALA A 257 -7.26 4.79 -9.42
CA ALA A 257 -7.96 5.63 -8.43
C ALA A 257 -6.96 6.61 -7.82
N PRO A 258 -6.69 7.77 -8.45
CA PRO A 258 -5.65 8.68 -7.99
C PRO A 258 -6.12 9.56 -6.82
N ASP A 259 -5.16 10.13 -6.11
CA ASP A 259 -5.37 11.35 -5.34
C ASP A 259 -5.38 12.59 -6.27
N PRO A 260 -6.18 13.63 -5.97
CA PRO A 260 -6.21 14.90 -6.71
C PRO A 260 -4.91 15.70 -6.66
N GLY A 261 -4.03 15.47 -5.68
CA GLY A 261 -2.79 16.22 -5.48
C GLY A 261 -3.04 17.72 -5.30
N ALA A 262 -2.03 18.56 -5.54
CA ALA A 262 -2.10 20.01 -5.26
C ALA A 262 -3.14 20.81 -6.07
N GLY A 263 -3.86 20.21 -7.03
CA GLY A 263 -4.73 20.93 -7.95
C GLY A 263 -3.95 21.88 -8.87
N PRO A 264 -4.54 22.97 -9.40
CA PRO A 264 -3.85 23.87 -10.33
C PRO A 264 -2.54 24.44 -9.77
N ASN A 265 -2.57 24.95 -8.54
CA ASN A 265 -1.42 25.39 -7.72
C ASN A 265 -1.91 25.76 -6.31
N TYR A 266 -0.96 25.90 -5.38
CA TYR A 266 -1.20 26.20 -3.96
C TYR A 266 -2.09 27.43 -3.70
N TRP A 267 -1.99 28.46 -4.55
CA TRP A 267 -2.71 29.73 -4.37
C TRP A 267 -4.10 29.75 -5.01
N HIS A 268 -4.49 28.68 -5.71
CA HIS A 268 -5.75 28.63 -6.43
C HIS A 268 -6.94 28.35 -5.49
N ASP A 269 -8.10 28.97 -5.72
CA ASP A 269 -9.30 28.77 -4.88
C ASP A 269 -9.72 27.30 -4.80
N GLN A 270 -9.70 26.61 -5.96
CA GLN A 270 -9.94 25.17 -6.05
C GLN A 270 -9.01 24.34 -5.16
N HIS A 271 -7.74 24.74 -4.98
CA HIS A 271 -6.83 23.99 -4.11
C HIS A 271 -7.39 23.95 -2.67
N ASN A 272 -7.77 25.11 -2.15
CA ASN A 272 -8.27 25.24 -0.78
C ASN A 272 -9.69 24.73 -0.59
N ARG A 273 -10.56 24.84 -1.59
CA ARG A 273 -11.99 24.47 -1.46
C ARG A 273 -12.34 23.08 -1.98
N TYR A 274 -11.47 22.46 -2.78
CA TYR A 274 -11.67 21.11 -3.31
C TYR A 274 -10.49 20.19 -2.99
N ASN A 275 -9.30 20.42 -3.58
CA ASN A 275 -8.20 19.45 -3.53
C ASN A 275 -7.70 19.13 -2.11
N ASN A 276 -7.75 20.10 -1.20
CA ASN A 276 -7.38 19.95 0.21
C ASN A 276 -8.61 19.56 1.08
N GLN A 277 -9.74 19.20 0.49
CA GLN A 277 -10.98 18.90 1.20
C GLN A 277 -11.37 17.45 1.02
N VAL A 278 -11.99 16.87 2.05
CA VAL A 278 -12.31 15.43 2.09
C VAL A 278 -13.13 14.95 0.88
N GLY A 279 -13.96 15.82 0.29
CA GLY A 279 -14.74 15.51 -0.91
C GLY A 279 -13.91 15.13 -2.13
N SER A 280 -12.62 15.52 -2.22
CA SER A 280 -11.75 15.16 -3.34
C SER A 280 -11.00 13.84 -3.17
N HIS A 281 -11.18 13.12 -2.06
CA HIS A 281 -10.39 11.93 -1.71
C HIS A 281 -11.24 10.65 -1.64
N ASN A 282 -10.58 9.49 -1.74
CA ASN A 282 -11.23 8.17 -1.80
C ASN A 282 -11.46 7.61 -0.38
N THR A 283 -12.46 8.15 0.32
CA THR A 283 -12.68 7.91 1.76
C THR A 283 -14.16 7.85 2.13
N VAL A 284 -14.46 7.70 3.43
CA VAL A 284 -15.82 7.80 3.98
C VAL A 284 -15.98 9.08 4.80
N VAL A 285 -17.02 9.85 4.51
CA VAL A 285 -17.37 11.09 5.21
C VAL A 285 -18.61 10.86 6.09
N PRO A 286 -18.48 10.85 7.42
CA PRO A 286 -19.61 10.76 8.33
C PRO A 286 -20.35 12.10 8.42
N ASN A 287 -21.66 12.10 8.24
CA ASN A 287 -22.55 13.26 8.42
C ASN A 287 -22.13 14.55 7.68
N GLY A 288 -21.33 14.45 6.61
CA GLY A 288 -20.77 15.60 5.90
C GLY A 288 -19.81 16.45 6.74
N ILE A 289 -19.23 15.88 7.80
CA ILE A 289 -18.39 16.60 8.75
C ILE A 289 -17.02 16.90 8.14
N TRP A 290 -16.52 18.11 8.38
CA TRP A 290 -15.16 18.51 8.05
C TRP A 290 -14.10 17.64 8.71
N ALA A 291 -13.08 17.25 7.93
CA ALA A 291 -11.86 16.62 8.43
C ALA A 291 -10.86 17.67 8.98
N ASP A 292 -11.28 18.45 9.98
CA ASP A 292 -10.55 19.62 10.49
C ASP A 292 -9.50 19.34 11.58
N ARG A 293 -9.36 18.07 11.99
CA ARG A 293 -8.37 17.61 12.98
C ARG A 293 -7.54 16.47 12.40
N PRO A 294 -6.34 16.19 12.96
CA PRO A 294 -5.52 15.08 12.52
C PRO A 294 -6.26 13.74 12.55
N GLN A 295 -6.02 12.96 11.50
CA GLN A 295 -6.65 11.66 11.25
C GLN A 295 -5.60 10.64 10.83
N ASP A 296 -4.47 10.65 11.54
CA ASP A 296 -3.39 9.69 11.31
C ASP A 296 -3.90 8.26 11.50
N LEU A 297 -3.39 7.36 10.67
CA LEU A 297 -3.69 5.94 10.72
C LEU A 297 -3.10 5.33 11.98
N LYS A 298 -3.91 4.52 12.64
CA LYS A 298 -3.43 3.43 13.50
C LYS A 298 -3.46 2.15 12.69
N ILE A 299 -2.30 1.51 12.55
CA ILE A 299 -2.20 0.16 11.98
C ILE A 299 -2.71 -0.81 13.05
N GLU A 300 -3.86 -1.45 12.80
CA GLU A 300 -4.39 -2.49 13.69
C GLU A 300 -3.71 -3.82 13.37
N ASN A 301 -3.69 -4.19 12.08
CA ASN A 301 -3.05 -5.41 11.58
C ASN A 301 -2.58 -5.20 10.14
N ALA A 302 -1.54 -5.91 9.73
CA ALA A 302 -1.13 -5.97 8.34
C ALA A 302 -0.41 -7.30 8.05
N GLU A 303 -0.56 -7.79 6.82
CA GLU A 303 0.30 -8.83 6.29
C GLU A 303 0.64 -8.51 4.84
N PRO A 304 1.95 -8.36 4.50
CA PRO A 304 3.12 -8.45 5.39
C PRO A 304 3.18 -7.43 6.53
N GLU A 305 4.05 -7.66 7.53
CA GLU A 305 4.24 -6.71 8.63
C GLU A 305 4.77 -5.37 8.13
N LEU A 306 4.21 -4.26 8.65
CA LEU A 306 4.62 -2.90 8.30
C LEU A 306 5.64 -2.38 9.31
N VAL A 307 6.91 -2.30 8.89
CA VAL A 307 8.00 -1.73 9.68
C VAL A 307 8.54 -0.47 8.98
N PRO A 308 8.58 0.70 9.65
CA PRO A 308 9.15 1.91 9.08
C PRO A 308 10.57 1.72 8.53
N GLY A 309 10.72 1.94 7.22
CA GLY A 309 12.00 1.92 6.50
C GLY A 309 12.77 0.61 6.53
N ALA A 310 12.09 -0.51 6.77
CA ALA A 310 12.64 -1.85 6.66
C ALA A 310 11.69 -2.75 5.88
N ASP A 311 12.25 -3.68 5.11
CA ASP A 311 11.46 -4.74 4.49
C ASP A 311 10.91 -5.70 5.55
N PRO A 312 9.72 -6.30 5.31
CA PRO A 312 9.15 -7.28 6.22
C PRO A 312 10.09 -8.48 6.32
N LYS A 313 10.35 -8.93 7.56
CA LYS A 313 11.15 -10.14 7.79
C LYS A 313 10.46 -11.41 7.30
N PHE A 314 9.13 -11.35 7.15
CA PHE A 314 8.31 -12.48 6.81
C PHE A 314 7.11 -12.06 5.95
N GLN A 315 6.70 -12.96 5.06
CA GLN A 315 5.52 -12.83 4.22
C GLN A 315 4.80 -14.19 4.17
N ALA A 316 3.53 -14.18 4.56
CA ALA A 316 2.67 -15.37 4.58
C ALA A 316 2.24 -15.78 3.18
N SER A 317 2.00 -14.83 2.28
CA SER A 317 1.42 -15.14 0.96
C SER A 317 1.96 -14.24 -0.14
N GLU A 318 2.25 -14.85 -1.29
CA GLU A 318 2.47 -14.13 -2.55
C GLU A 318 1.15 -13.73 -3.22
N LEU A 319 0.06 -14.41 -2.89
CA LEU A 319 -1.24 -14.27 -3.53
C LEU A 319 -2.17 -13.27 -2.84
N PHE A 320 -2.01 -13.12 -1.53
CA PHE A 320 -2.93 -12.38 -0.67
C PHE A 320 -2.10 -11.45 0.21
N GLN A 321 -2.57 -10.21 0.36
CA GLN A 321 -2.00 -9.20 1.26
C GLN A 321 -3.15 -8.36 1.78
N PHE A 322 -3.02 -7.83 2.99
CA PHE A 322 -4.02 -6.90 3.51
C PHE A 322 -3.43 -5.93 4.52
N THR A 323 -4.12 -4.81 4.66
CA THR A 323 -3.93 -3.84 5.73
C THR A 323 -5.26 -3.60 6.41
N ASP A 324 -5.23 -3.51 7.73
CA ASP A 324 -6.37 -3.18 8.59
C ASP A 324 -5.97 -1.98 9.43
N THR A 325 -6.62 -0.86 9.15
CA THR A 325 -6.27 0.44 9.71
C THR A 325 -7.47 1.08 10.36
N SER A 326 -7.25 1.82 11.43
CA SER A 326 -8.29 2.62 12.08
C SER A 326 -7.84 4.08 12.21
N ASN A 327 -8.78 4.99 12.38
CA ASN A 327 -8.47 6.36 12.77
C ASN A 327 -9.62 6.96 13.59
N ASN A 328 -9.41 8.20 14.01
CA ASN A 328 -10.44 9.03 14.60
C ASN A 328 -10.81 10.20 13.70
N TYR A 329 -11.86 10.05 12.91
CA TYR A 329 -12.27 11.08 11.96
C TYR A 329 -12.73 12.34 12.70
N ALA A 330 -11.96 13.41 12.57
CA ALA A 330 -12.18 14.73 13.18
C ALA A 330 -12.42 14.71 14.71
N GLY A 331 -11.97 13.65 15.41
CA GLY A 331 -12.29 13.46 16.84
C GLY A 331 -13.71 12.96 17.13
N LYS A 332 -14.55 12.73 16.11
CA LYS A 332 -16.03 12.61 16.22
C LYS A 332 -16.57 11.25 15.77
N ALA A 333 -15.87 10.54 14.91
CA ALA A 333 -16.27 9.22 14.44
C ALA A 333 -15.10 8.24 14.51
N ASP A 334 -15.43 6.98 14.77
CA ASP A 334 -14.48 5.87 14.69
C ASP A 334 -14.59 5.25 13.31
N GLN A 335 -13.45 5.12 12.63
CA GLN A 335 -13.37 4.51 11.30
C GLN A 335 -12.37 3.37 11.30
N ARG A 336 -12.66 2.35 10.49
CA ARG A 336 -11.76 1.22 10.25
C ARG A 336 -11.87 0.77 8.80
N ARG A 337 -10.73 0.67 8.11
CA ARG A 337 -10.66 0.27 6.70
C ARG A 337 -9.75 -0.94 6.55
N VAL A 338 -10.26 -1.95 5.86
CA VAL A 338 -9.50 -3.11 5.44
C VAL A 338 -9.34 -3.06 3.94
N MET A 339 -8.08 -2.93 3.50
CA MET A 339 -7.71 -3.03 2.09
C MET A 339 -7.01 -4.36 1.84
N GLY A 340 -7.34 -5.04 0.76
CA GLY A 340 -6.72 -6.31 0.39
C GLY A 340 -6.32 -6.37 -1.07
N ILE A 341 -5.24 -7.09 -1.38
CA ILE A 341 -4.91 -7.55 -2.73
C ILE A 341 -5.17 -9.05 -2.78
N VAL A 342 -5.94 -9.50 -3.79
CA VAL A 342 -6.19 -10.91 -4.06
C VAL A 342 -5.78 -11.23 -5.49
N ARG A 343 -4.68 -12.00 -5.63
CA ARG A 343 -4.20 -12.49 -6.92
C ARG A 343 -5.02 -13.67 -7.37
N THR A 344 -5.50 -13.61 -8.61
CA THR A 344 -6.20 -14.71 -9.28
C THR A 344 -5.25 -15.47 -10.21
N SER A 345 -4.18 -14.81 -10.68
CA SER A 345 -3.08 -15.43 -11.42
C SER A 345 -1.76 -14.63 -11.30
N GLN A 346 -0.73 -15.04 -12.06
CA GLN A 346 0.50 -14.28 -12.23
C GLN A 346 0.32 -12.94 -12.95
N THR A 347 -0.77 -12.77 -13.69
CA THR A 347 -1.03 -11.55 -14.47
C THR A 347 -2.28 -10.81 -14.03
N SER A 348 -3.09 -11.34 -13.11
CA SER A 348 -4.40 -10.78 -12.73
C SER A 348 -4.70 -10.90 -11.23
N GLY A 349 -5.64 -10.08 -10.77
CA GLY A 349 -6.12 -10.01 -9.40
C GLY A 349 -7.01 -8.80 -9.21
N TYR A 350 -7.51 -8.62 -7.99
CA TYR A 350 -8.43 -7.55 -7.62
C TYR A 350 -8.13 -7.01 -6.22
N TYR A 351 -8.72 -5.86 -5.91
CA TYR A 351 -8.69 -5.27 -4.59
C TYR A 351 -9.98 -5.52 -3.83
N LEU A 352 -9.87 -5.59 -2.52
CA LEU A 352 -10.98 -5.50 -1.58
C LEU A 352 -10.86 -4.21 -0.79
N ASP A 353 -11.99 -3.53 -0.55
CA ASP A 353 -12.11 -2.40 0.36
C ASP A 353 -13.32 -2.59 1.25
N ILE A 354 -13.11 -2.78 2.55
CA ILE A 354 -14.17 -2.83 3.56
C ILE A 354 -13.99 -1.65 4.49
N PHE A 355 -14.91 -0.69 4.43
CA PHE A 355 -14.83 0.56 5.19
C PHE A 355 -15.97 0.64 6.20
N ARG A 356 -15.60 0.68 7.48
CA ARG A 356 -16.49 0.90 8.63
C ARG A 356 -16.41 2.32 9.16
N SER A 357 -17.56 2.90 9.50
CA SER A 357 -17.64 4.22 10.13
C SER A 357 -18.87 4.34 11.02
N LYS A 358 -18.69 4.92 12.21
CA LYS A 358 -19.78 5.31 13.12
C LYS A 358 -19.43 6.55 13.92
N MET A 359 -20.43 7.35 14.24
CA MET A 359 -20.32 8.48 15.15
C MET A 359 -20.12 7.99 16.59
N LYS A 360 -19.21 8.63 17.33
CA LYS A 360 -18.96 8.29 18.73
C LYS A 360 -20.14 8.58 19.65
N ASP A 361 -20.95 9.58 19.30
CA ASP A 361 -22.14 9.98 20.06
C ASP A 361 -23.41 9.24 19.61
N GLY A 362 -23.28 8.30 18.67
CA GLY A 362 -24.39 7.52 18.11
C GLY A 362 -25.37 8.33 17.26
N LYS A 363 -25.04 9.58 16.89
CA LYS A 363 -25.90 10.44 16.06
C LYS A 363 -25.59 10.29 14.58
N ASP A 364 -25.60 9.05 14.11
CA ASP A 364 -25.39 8.71 12.71
C ASP A 364 -26.61 9.13 11.87
N LYS A 365 -26.45 10.15 11.01
CA LYS A 365 -27.47 10.54 10.03
C LYS A 365 -27.21 9.80 8.72
N TYR A 366 -25.99 9.92 8.22
CA TYR A 366 -25.53 9.22 7.02
C TYR A 366 -24.01 9.14 6.98
N HIS A 367 -23.51 8.25 6.12
CA HIS A 367 -22.11 8.17 5.74
C HIS A 367 -22.01 8.14 4.21
N ASP A 368 -21.07 8.90 3.65
CA ASP A 368 -20.80 8.91 2.22
C ASP A 368 -19.49 8.20 1.93
N TYR A 369 -19.54 7.08 1.19
CA TYR A 369 -18.36 6.47 0.59
C TYR A 369 -18.08 7.16 -0.75
N ILE A 370 -16.93 7.80 -0.87
CA ILE A 370 -16.52 8.55 -2.07
C ILE A 370 -15.43 7.76 -2.80
N TYR A 371 -15.62 7.57 -4.11
CA TYR A 371 -14.64 6.91 -4.97
C TYR A 371 -14.47 7.65 -6.29
N HIS A 372 -13.25 8.10 -6.54
CA HIS A 372 -12.78 8.73 -7.77
C HIS A 372 -11.94 7.72 -8.56
N ASN A 373 -12.15 7.67 -9.87
CA ASN A 373 -11.33 6.88 -10.78
C ASN A 373 -10.95 7.72 -12.00
N MET A 374 -9.69 7.68 -12.43
CA MET A 374 -9.28 8.33 -13.67
C MET A 374 -9.99 7.70 -14.86
N GLY A 375 -10.57 8.53 -15.70
CA GLY A 375 -11.19 8.02 -16.90
C GLY A 375 -12.01 9.03 -17.67
N LYS A 376 -12.54 8.57 -18.80
CA LYS A 376 -13.47 9.31 -19.66
C LYS A 376 -14.94 9.03 -19.35
N GLY A 377 -15.23 7.99 -18.57
CA GLY A 377 -16.61 7.63 -18.31
C GLY A 377 -16.80 6.56 -17.25
N LEU A 378 -18.04 6.44 -16.83
CA LEU A 378 -18.53 5.48 -15.86
C LEU A 378 -19.89 4.95 -16.34
N VAL A 379 -20.04 3.63 -16.34
CA VAL A 379 -21.32 2.96 -16.53
C VAL A 379 -21.65 2.18 -15.27
N LEU A 380 -22.71 2.57 -14.57
CA LEU A 380 -23.25 1.83 -13.44
C LEU A 380 -24.29 0.81 -13.91
N SER A 381 -24.23 -0.40 -13.37
CA SER A 381 -25.13 -1.51 -13.71
C SER A 381 -25.67 -2.17 -12.44
N GLY A 382 -26.92 -2.60 -12.47
CA GLY A 382 -27.54 -3.36 -11.39
C GLY A 382 -27.02 -4.80 -11.31
N LYS A 383 -27.50 -5.55 -10.31
CA LYS A 383 -27.17 -6.97 -10.10
C LYS A 383 -27.49 -7.90 -11.27
N ASP A 384 -28.41 -7.49 -12.14
CA ASP A 384 -28.80 -8.20 -13.37
C ASP A 384 -27.86 -7.93 -14.55
N GLY A 385 -26.91 -7.00 -14.38
CA GLY A 385 -25.96 -6.58 -15.41
C GLY A 385 -26.48 -5.50 -16.36
N ASN A 386 -27.72 -5.03 -16.18
CA ASN A 386 -28.28 -3.94 -16.99
C ASN A 386 -27.85 -2.57 -16.43
N PRO A 387 -27.65 -1.55 -17.28
CA PRO A 387 -27.37 -0.20 -16.83
C PRO A 387 -28.43 0.31 -15.85
N LEU A 388 -28.02 0.99 -14.78
CA LEU A 388 -28.94 1.60 -13.83
C LEU A 388 -29.66 2.81 -14.47
N GLU A 389 -30.97 2.90 -14.28
CA GLU A 389 -31.78 4.04 -14.68
C GLU A 389 -31.63 5.20 -13.68
N LEU A 390 -30.53 5.94 -13.81
CA LEU A 390 -30.24 7.07 -12.92
C LEU A 390 -31.12 8.29 -13.26
N LYS A 391 -31.57 8.98 -12.22
CA LYS A 391 -32.32 10.23 -12.35
C LYS A 391 -31.37 11.41 -12.24
N VAL A 392 -31.56 12.43 -13.08
CA VAL A 392 -30.86 13.71 -12.92
C VAL A 392 -31.36 14.40 -11.66
N GLY A 393 -30.44 14.89 -10.86
CA GLY A 393 -30.73 15.82 -9.78
C GLY A 393 -29.55 15.96 -8.84
N GLU A 394 -29.58 17.02 -8.05
CA GLU A 394 -28.39 17.53 -7.36
C GLU A 394 -28.08 16.76 -6.08
N LEU A 395 -26.79 16.57 -5.82
CA LEU A 395 -26.30 16.20 -4.50
C LEU A 395 -26.59 17.35 -3.52
N ASP A 396 -27.18 17.08 -2.36
CA ASP A 396 -27.52 18.14 -1.39
C ASP A 396 -26.28 19.02 -1.12
N PRO A 397 -26.35 20.35 -1.34
CA PRO A 397 -25.26 21.29 -1.10
C PRO A 397 -24.67 21.24 0.32
N LYS A 398 -25.37 20.62 1.28
CA LYS A 398 -24.93 20.43 2.68
C LYS A 398 -24.15 19.14 2.94
N SER A 399 -23.70 18.44 1.90
CA SER A 399 -23.10 17.10 2.03
C SER A 399 -21.64 17.09 2.52
N GLY A 400 -20.93 18.23 2.54
CA GLY A 400 -19.59 18.35 3.13
C GLY A 400 -18.64 19.26 2.32
N PRO A 401 -17.41 19.52 2.81
CA PRO A 401 -16.44 20.35 2.07
C PRO A 401 -15.93 19.66 0.80
N GLY A 402 -15.86 20.42 -0.28
CA GLY A 402 -15.47 19.95 -1.62
C GLY A 402 -16.62 19.40 -2.46
N TYR A 403 -17.81 19.20 -1.89
CA TYR A 403 -18.94 18.62 -2.60
C TYR A 403 -19.56 19.57 -3.64
N ASP A 404 -19.38 20.87 -3.47
CA ASP A 404 -19.83 21.93 -4.39
C ASP A 404 -19.09 21.93 -5.75
N PHE A 405 -18.05 21.10 -5.89
CA PHE A 405 -17.29 20.94 -7.13
C PHE A 405 -17.76 19.77 -8.01
N PHE A 406 -18.63 18.90 -7.48
CA PHE A 406 -19.23 17.83 -8.26
C PHE A 406 -20.22 18.39 -9.29
N GLN A 407 -20.32 17.67 -10.41
CA GLN A 407 -21.21 17.98 -11.51
C GLN A 407 -21.80 16.70 -12.09
N ASP A 408 -22.71 16.87 -13.06
CA ASP A 408 -23.39 15.81 -13.79
C ASP A 408 -24.20 14.87 -12.90
N ASP A 409 -24.79 15.46 -11.86
CA ASP A 409 -25.38 14.74 -10.75
C ASP A 409 -26.54 13.85 -11.19
N LYS A 410 -26.29 12.55 -11.08
CA LYS A 410 -27.26 11.50 -11.35
C LYS A 410 -27.32 10.55 -10.18
N PHE A 411 -28.52 10.13 -9.77
CA PHE A 411 -28.67 9.27 -8.61
C PHE A 411 -29.78 8.24 -8.75
N ILE A 412 -29.72 7.23 -7.88
CA ILE A 412 -30.77 6.25 -7.68
C ILE A 412 -30.76 5.75 -6.23
N ALA A 413 -31.94 5.62 -5.62
CA ALA A 413 -32.08 4.92 -4.35
C ALA A 413 -32.13 3.42 -4.65
N SER A 414 -31.23 2.64 -4.05
CA SER A 414 -31.19 1.20 -4.24
C SER A 414 -30.51 0.51 -3.07
N ASP A 415 -31.17 -0.53 -2.57
CA ASP A 415 -30.63 -1.41 -1.54
C ASP A 415 -29.90 -2.62 -2.16
N ASP A 416 -29.91 -2.75 -3.49
CA ASP A 416 -29.35 -3.88 -4.22
C ASP A 416 -27.83 -3.72 -4.47
N ASP A 417 -27.15 -4.86 -4.65
CA ASP A 417 -25.79 -4.90 -5.19
C ASP A 417 -25.73 -4.21 -6.57
N PHE A 418 -24.62 -3.52 -6.83
CA PHE A 418 -24.38 -2.88 -8.13
C PHE A 418 -22.92 -3.02 -8.54
N SER A 419 -22.65 -2.69 -9.80
CA SER A 419 -21.29 -2.60 -10.32
C SER A 419 -21.11 -1.32 -11.15
N GLY A 420 -19.85 -0.92 -11.31
CA GLY A 420 -19.46 0.21 -12.15
C GLY A 420 -18.27 -0.18 -13.02
N VAL A 421 -18.27 0.23 -14.28
CA VAL A 421 -17.09 0.12 -15.15
C VAL A 421 -16.61 1.53 -15.46
N PHE A 422 -15.40 1.83 -15.00
CA PHE A 422 -14.68 3.06 -15.31
C PHE A 422 -13.78 2.81 -16.51
N ASP A 423 -13.89 3.65 -17.53
CA ASP A 423 -13.03 3.62 -18.72
C ASP A 423 -11.86 4.59 -18.54
N PHE A 424 -10.64 4.08 -18.43
CA PHE A 424 -9.44 4.91 -18.24
C PHE A 424 -9.20 5.86 -19.42
N GLY A 425 -9.57 5.45 -20.63
CA GLY A 425 -9.62 6.30 -21.81
C GLY A 425 -8.27 6.69 -22.44
N ALA A 426 -7.14 6.32 -21.83
CA ALA A 426 -5.82 6.48 -22.43
C ALA A 426 -5.40 5.29 -23.30
N ASP A 427 -5.88 4.11 -22.96
CA ASP A 427 -5.76 2.84 -23.67
C ASP A 427 -6.99 1.97 -23.33
N ASP A 428 -6.93 0.66 -23.55
CA ASP A 428 -8.06 -0.25 -23.33
C ASP A 428 -8.34 -0.59 -21.85
N VAL A 429 -7.54 -0.05 -20.92
CA VAL A 429 -7.62 -0.31 -19.48
C VAL A 429 -8.93 0.21 -18.90
N LYS A 430 -9.50 -0.60 -18.01
CA LYS A 430 -10.72 -0.30 -17.28
C LYS A 430 -10.60 -0.77 -15.83
N MET A 431 -11.35 -0.13 -14.95
CA MET A 431 -11.57 -0.61 -13.59
C MET A 431 -13.02 -1.04 -13.45
N LYS A 432 -13.26 -2.30 -13.07
CA LYS A 432 -14.59 -2.75 -12.67
C LYS A 432 -14.70 -2.70 -11.14
N MET A 433 -15.63 -1.90 -10.65
CA MET A 433 -16.06 -1.86 -9.26
C MET A 433 -17.28 -2.77 -9.09
N TRP A 434 -17.29 -3.57 -8.05
CA TRP A 434 -18.48 -4.22 -7.51
C TRP A 434 -18.72 -3.70 -6.12
N MET A 435 -19.96 -3.44 -5.73
CA MET A 435 -20.28 -2.99 -4.38
C MET A 435 -21.53 -3.69 -3.87
N SER A 436 -21.44 -4.26 -2.67
CA SER A 436 -22.59 -4.89 -2.02
C SER A 436 -23.63 -3.84 -1.66
N GLY A 437 -24.91 -4.11 -1.89
CA GLY A 437 -26.02 -3.27 -1.46
C GLY A 437 -26.25 -3.34 0.05
N GLU A 438 -26.92 -2.33 0.59
CA GLU A 438 -27.44 -2.29 1.96
C GLU A 438 -28.69 -1.44 2.02
N LYS A 439 -29.53 -1.71 3.02
CA LYS A 439 -30.73 -0.91 3.26
C LYS A 439 -30.40 0.58 3.45
N GLY A 440 -31.16 1.43 2.77
CA GLY A 440 -31.09 2.89 2.92
C GLY A 440 -29.93 3.50 2.16
N ARG A 441 -29.58 2.95 0.98
CA ARG A 441 -28.50 3.48 0.14
C ARG A 441 -29.01 4.34 -1.01
N MET A 442 -28.27 5.41 -1.24
CA MET A 442 -28.38 6.27 -2.41
C MET A 442 -27.06 6.24 -3.16
N ILE A 443 -27.10 5.90 -4.44
CA ILE A 443 -25.94 5.81 -5.31
C ILE A 443 -25.94 7.03 -6.23
N TYR A 444 -24.85 7.79 -6.20
CA TYR A 444 -24.62 8.95 -7.07
C TYR A 444 -23.52 8.63 -8.08
N SER A 445 -23.77 8.97 -9.34
CA SER A 445 -22.78 9.03 -10.42
C SER A 445 -22.54 10.50 -10.72
N LEU A 446 -21.32 10.96 -10.51
CA LEU A 446 -20.91 12.35 -10.57
C LEU A 446 -19.61 12.48 -11.37
N THR A 447 -19.19 13.72 -11.61
CA THR A 447 -17.81 14.02 -12.03
C THR A 447 -17.19 15.08 -11.11
N GLY A 448 -15.98 14.83 -10.61
CA GLY A 448 -15.15 15.82 -9.94
C GLY A 448 -14.35 16.68 -10.93
N PRO A 449 -13.76 17.79 -10.48
CA PRO A 449 -12.75 18.53 -11.22
C PRO A 449 -11.63 17.66 -11.80
N ASN A 450 -10.95 18.19 -12.79
CA ASN A 450 -9.86 17.51 -13.47
C ASN A 450 -8.61 17.34 -12.58
N ASN A 451 -7.90 16.23 -12.76
CA ASN A 451 -6.66 15.97 -12.04
C ASN A 451 -5.46 16.61 -12.77
N PHE A 452 -5.13 17.85 -12.41
CA PHE A 452 -4.02 18.62 -12.98
C PHE A 452 -2.65 17.96 -12.81
N ARG A 453 -2.51 17.07 -11.82
CA ARG A 453 -1.24 16.52 -11.37
C ARG A 453 -0.93 15.14 -11.91
N TYR A 454 -1.89 14.51 -12.60
CA TYR A 454 -1.74 13.19 -13.19
C TYR A 454 -0.62 13.15 -14.22
N TYR A 455 0.14 12.05 -14.32
CA TYR A 455 1.33 12.00 -15.18
C TYR A 455 1.01 11.90 -16.69
N LEU A 456 -0.12 11.30 -17.08
CA LEU A 456 -0.56 11.29 -18.48
C LEU A 456 -1.23 12.61 -18.86
N GLY A 457 -0.53 13.45 -19.63
CA GLY A 457 -1.00 14.78 -20.02
C GLY A 457 -2.39 14.82 -20.64
N GLN A 458 -2.75 13.81 -21.44
CA GLN A 458 -4.07 13.72 -22.08
C GLN A 458 -5.24 13.51 -21.12
N LEU A 459 -4.98 13.02 -19.89
CA LEU A 459 -6.01 12.82 -18.88
C LEU A 459 -6.15 14.02 -17.93
N ARG A 460 -5.19 14.95 -17.90
CA ARG A 460 -5.21 16.12 -17.00
C ARG A 460 -6.37 17.09 -17.25
N ASN A 461 -6.96 17.03 -18.44
CA ASN A 461 -8.04 17.93 -18.86
C ASN A 461 -9.42 17.28 -18.77
N LEU A 462 -9.50 16.04 -18.30
CA LEU A 462 -10.77 15.33 -18.12
C LEU A 462 -11.29 15.55 -16.69
N ARG A 463 -12.58 15.83 -16.57
CA ARG A 463 -13.27 15.70 -15.27
C ARG A 463 -13.19 14.25 -14.81
N VAL A 464 -13.03 14.03 -13.51
CA VAL A 464 -12.76 12.71 -12.94
C VAL A 464 -14.09 12.02 -12.61
N PRO A 465 -14.45 10.88 -13.24
CA PRO A 465 -15.62 10.11 -12.84
C PRO A 465 -15.61 9.77 -11.35
N THR A 466 -16.76 9.96 -10.69
CA THR A 466 -16.88 9.78 -9.25
C THR A 466 -18.17 9.04 -8.90
N VAL A 467 -18.09 8.11 -7.97
CA VAL A 467 -19.25 7.48 -7.34
C VAL A 467 -19.29 7.92 -5.88
N ILE A 468 -20.45 8.38 -5.43
CA ILE A 468 -20.73 8.52 -4.00
C ILE A 468 -21.82 7.52 -3.64
N VAL A 469 -21.58 6.71 -2.62
CA VAL A 469 -22.60 5.84 -2.04
C VAL A 469 -22.92 6.37 -0.65
N ARG A 470 -24.08 7.00 -0.52
CA ARG A 470 -24.61 7.43 0.76
C ARG A 470 -25.36 6.28 1.42
N GLN A 471 -25.05 6.01 2.67
CA GLN A 471 -25.80 5.09 3.52
C GLN A 471 -26.44 5.84 4.68
N GLU A 472 -27.73 5.65 4.90
CA GLU A 472 -28.41 6.16 6.10
C GLU A 472 -27.96 5.43 7.37
N GLY A 473 -27.77 6.20 8.44
CA GLY A 473 -27.25 5.69 9.71
C GLY A 473 -25.75 5.35 9.66
N GLU A 474 -25.32 4.48 10.55
CA GLU A 474 -23.94 4.02 10.65
C GLU A 474 -23.56 3.05 9.52
N ALA A 475 -22.25 2.93 9.28
CA ALA A 475 -21.67 1.97 8.35
C ALA A 475 -20.67 1.04 9.06
N TRP A 476 -20.85 0.76 10.35
CA TRP A 476 -19.99 -0.15 11.12
C TRP A 476 -20.46 -1.60 11.02
N THR A 477 -21.76 -1.84 11.27
CA THR A 477 -22.39 -3.17 11.20
C THR A 477 -22.84 -3.54 9.79
N ARG A 478 -23.05 -2.52 8.95
CA ARG A 478 -23.33 -2.63 7.51
C ARG A 478 -22.25 -1.87 6.73
N PRO A 479 -21.01 -2.38 6.69
CA PRO A 479 -19.90 -1.65 6.08
C PRO A 479 -20.12 -1.40 4.59
N PHE A 480 -19.48 -0.34 4.10
CA PHE A 480 -19.20 -0.24 2.68
C PHE A 480 -18.22 -1.33 2.31
N ALA A 481 -18.55 -2.11 1.28
CA ALA A 481 -17.67 -3.15 0.80
C ALA A 481 -17.64 -3.16 -0.72
N ALA A 482 -16.45 -2.93 -1.26
CA ALA A 482 -16.22 -2.85 -2.69
C ALA A 482 -15.09 -3.79 -3.12
N ILE A 483 -15.21 -4.28 -4.35
CA ILE A 483 -14.16 -5.03 -5.05
C ILE A 483 -13.80 -4.29 -6.33
N TYR A 484 -12.51 -4.07 -6.54
CA TYR A 484 -11.99 -3.36 -7.70
C TYR A 484 -11.10 -4.26 -8.54
N GLU A 485 -11.51 -4.53 -9.78
CA GLU A 485 -10.80 -5.38 -10.73
C GLU A 485 -10.27 -4.55 -11.91
N PRO A 486 -8.94 -4.32 -11.98
CA PRO A 486 -8.34 -3.66 -13.14
C PRO A 486 -8.07 -4.67 -14.28
N PHE A 487 -8.58 -4.37 -15.48
CA PHE A 487 -8.43 -5.21 -16.68
C PHE A 487 -8.11 -4.37 -17.92
N GLY A 488 -7.75 -5.01 -19.04
CA GLY A 488 -7.19 -4.40 -20.25
C GLY A 488 -5.70 -4.71 -20.43
N ARG A 489 -5.09 -4.21 -21.50
CA ARG A 489 -3.69 -4.52 -21.90
C ARG A 489 -3.42 -6.02 -22.01
N GLY A 490 -4.34 -6.72 -22.69
CA GLY A 490 -4.23 -8.16 -22.96
C GLY A 490 -4.69 -9.07 -21.81
N VAL A 491 -5.31 -8.52 -20.76
CA VAL A 491 -5.91 -9.29 -19.66
C VAL A 491 -7.39 -8.96 -19.55
N ASP A 492 -8.25 -9.95 -19.73
CA ASP A 492 -9.70 -9.81 -19.56
C ASP A 492 -10.10 -9.74 -18.08
N ALA A 493 -11.25 -9.14 -17.79
CA ALA A 493 -11.88 -9.25 -16.47
C ALA A 493 -12.17 -10.72 -16.15
N GLU A 494 -11.81 -11.18 -14.96
CA GLU A 494 -11.94 -12.56 -14.50
C GLU A 494 -13.09 -12.76 -13.51
N ILE A 495 -13.54 -11.71 -12.81
CA ILE A 495 -14.67 -11.81 -11.89
C ILE A 495 -15.97 -11.98 -12.69
N LYS A 496 -16.67 -13.08 -12.42
CA LYS A 496 -18.00 -13.36 -12.95
C LYS A 496 -19.09 -12.71 -12.10
N SER A 497 -19.01 -12.86 -10.78
CA SER A 497 -19.98 -12.28 -9.84
C SER A 497 -19.38 -12.13 -8.45
N VAL A 498 -19.82 -11.10 -7.73
CA VAL A 498 -19.55 -10.91 -6.30
C VAL A 498 -20.87 -11.07 -5.56
N ARG A 499 -20.87 -11.75 -4.41
CA ARG A 499 -22.07 -11.91 -3.58
C ARG A 499 -21.69 -11.70 -2.12
N LYS A 500 -22.48 -10.92 -1.40
CA LYS A 500 -22.34 -10.83 0.05
C LYS A 500 -22.73 -12.15 0.70
N ILE A 501 -21.92 -12.62 1.65
CA ILE A 501 -22.27 -13.73 2.53
C ILE A 501 -23.08 -13.16 3.68
N GLN A 502 -24.36 -13.50 3.74
CA GLN A 502 -25.22 -13.13 4.86
C GLN A 502 -25.05 -14.15 5.98
N ASP A 503 -24.49 -13.70 7.10
CA ASP A 503 -24.57 -14.41 8.37
C ASP A 503 -25.28 -13.50 9.37
N ALA A 504 -26.43 -13.95 9.88
CA ALA A 504 -27.25 -13.19 10.83
C ALA A 504 -26.65 -13.15 12.25
N SER A 505 -25.51 -13.83 12.49
CA SER A 505 -25.01 -14.12 13.83
C SER A 505 -23.95 -13.16 14.39
N SER A 506 -23.38 -12.25 13.59
CA SER A 506 -22.38 -11.28 14.10
C SER A 506 -22.39 -9.95 13.35
N ALA A 507 -22.61 -8.84 14.07
CA ALA A 507 -22.54 -7.47 13.55
C ALA A 507 -21.12 -7.03 13.17
N ASP A 508 -20.10 -7.79 13.58
CA ASP A 508 -18.69 -7.47 13.36
C ASP A 508 -18.11 -8.12 12.09
N LEU A 509 -18.86 -9.02 11.46
CA LEU A 509 -18.44 -9.80 10.30
C LEU A 509 -18.91 -9.18 8.97
N ALA A 510 -17.99 -9.07 8.02
CA ALA A 510 -18.28 -8.85 6.61
C ALA A 510 -17.70 -10.02 5.79
N GLY A 511 -18.52 -10.63 4.93
CA GLY A 511 -18.10 -11.77 4.11
C GLY A 511 -18.56 -11.65 2.67
N PHE A 512 -17.74 -12.14 1.73
CA PHE A 512 -17.99 -12.07 0.29
C PHE A 512 -17.59 -13.37 -0.40
N ALA A 513 -18.34 -13.76 -1.42
CA ALA A 513 -17.97 -14.81 -2.36
C ALA A 513 -17.71 -14.17 -3.73
N VAL A 514 -16.47 -14.28 -4.22
CA VAL A 514 -16.04 -13.80 -5.54
C VAL A 514 -15.90 -15.01 -6.45
N VAL A 515 -16.84 -15.15 -7.38
CA VAL A 515 -16.83 -16.25 -8.36
C VAL A 515 -16.07 -15.78 -9.58
N LEU A 516 -15.03 -16.52 -9.94
CA LEU A 516 -14.19 -16.28 -11.10
C LEU A 516 -14.71 -17.02 -12.34
N LYS A 517 -14.39 -16.52 -13.53
CA LYS A 517 -14.78 -17.12 -14.82
C LYS A 517 -14.15 -18.50 -15.04
N ASN A 518 -12.98 -18.75 -14.44
CA ASN A 518 -12.31 -20.07 -14.50
C ASN A 518 -13.03 -21.14 -13.64
N GLY A 519 -14.01 -20.75 -12.83
CA GLY A 519 -14.78 -21.62 -11.94
C GLY A 519 -14.29 -21.64 -10.49
N ASP A 520 -13.19 -20.96 -10.18
CA ASP A 520 -12.75 -20.78 -8.79
C ASP A 520 -13.66 -19.80 -8.05
N THR A 521 -13.72 -19.93 -6.73
CA THR A 521 -14.45 -19.02 -5.84
C THR A 521 -13.56 -18.65 -4.67
N ASP A 522 -13.41 -17.35 -4.42
CA ASP A 522 -12.78 -16.81 -3.23
C ASP A 522 -13.87 -16.45 -2.22
N THR A 523 -13.90 -17.14 -1.09
CA THR A 523 -14.66 -16.73 0.09
C THR A 523 -13.76 -15.87 0.98
N ILE A 524 -14.08 -14.59 1.03
CA ILE A 524 -13.36 -13.57 1.79
C ILE A 524 -14.13 -13.28 3.07
N LEU A 525 -13.45 -13.32 4.21
CA LEU A 525 -14.04 -13.03 5.52
C LEU A 525 -13.25 -11.92 6.20
N ASN A 526 -13.96 -10.99 6.81
CA ASN A 526 -13.36 -9.93 7.61
C ASN A 526 -14.14 -9.72 8.91
N SER A 527 -13.43 -9.69 10.04
CA SER A 527 -13.99 -9.40 11.36
C SER A 527 -13.18 -8.28 12.02
N THR A 528 -13.81 -7.53 12.92
CA THR A 528 -13.13 -6.53 13.76
C THR A 528 -12.58 -7.12 15.05
N MET A 529 -12.85 -8.39 15.34
CA MET A 529 -12.54 -9.10 16.58
C MET A 529 -11.67 -10.34 16.30
N ILE A 530 -10.60 -10.52 17.09
CA ILE A 530 -9.74 -11.72 17.10
C ILE A 530 -10.04 -12.62 18.31
N GLU A 531 -10.58 -12.02 19.37
CA GLU A 531 -10.98 -12.72 20.58
C GLU A 531 -12.46 -13.07 20.50
N GLY A 532 -12.81 -14.32 20.77
CA GLY A 532 -14.20 -14.77 20.74
C GLY A 532 -14.38 -16.21 20.26
N ARG A 533 -15.64 -16.63 20.17
CA ARG A 533 -15.97 -17.92 19.55
C ARG A 533 -15.74 -17.82 18.03
N PRO A 534 -15.17 -18.85 17.40
CA PRO A 534 -15.07 -18.90 15.95
C PRO A 534 -16.44 -18.70 15.28
N ILE A 535 -16.44 -17.93 14.19
CA ILE A 535 -17.62 -17.65 13.37
C ILE A 535 -17.75 -18.76 12.33
N ALA A 536 -18.90 -19.43 12.30
CA ALA A 536 -19.14 -20.56 11.42
C ALA A 536 -19.98 -20.13 10.21
N ILE A 537 -19.42 -20.27 9.01
CA ILE A 537 -20.09 -19.99 7.72
C ILE A 537 -20.04 -21.27 6.88
N GLY A 538 -21.14 -22.01 6.86
CA GLY A 538 -21.20 -23.29 6.15
C GLY A 538 -20.17 -24.28 6.72
N ASN A 539 -19.21 -24.70 5.88
CA ASN A 539 -18.09 -25.56 6.28
C ASN A 539 -16.84 -24.79 6.70
N ILE A 540 -16.90 -23.46 6.80
CA ILE A 540 -15.80 -22.60 7.23
C ILE A 540 -15.99 -22.22 8.70
N SER A 541 -14.92 -22.31 9.48
CA SER A 541 -14.85 -21.78 10.85
C SER A 541 -13.71 -20.76 10.91
N PHE A 542 -14.02 -19.52 11.26
CA PHE A 542 -13.08 -18.40 11.18
C PHE A 542 -12.95 -17.67 12.52
N ASN A 543 -11.71 -17.45 12.95
CA ASN A 543 -11.36 -16.69 14.13
C ASN A 543 -10.12 -15.81 13.85
N GLY A 544 -10.35 -14.57 13.43
CA GLY A 544 -9.29 -13.63 13.05
C GLY A 544 -9.84 -12.35 12.46
N ILE A 545 -8.97 -11.54 11.84
CA ILE A 545 -9.32 -10.27 11.20
C ILE A 545 -9.65 -10.44 9.73
N PHE A 546 -8.83 -11.18 8.99
CA PHE A 546 -8.99 -11.33 7.56
C PHE A 546 -8.73 -12.78 7.14
N ALA A 547 -9.51 -13.28 6.18
CA ALA A 547 -9.26 -14.59 5.59
C ALA A 547 -9.68 -14.65 4.13
N VAL A 548 -8.98 -15.47 3.35
CA VAL A 548 -9.37 -15.85 2.00
C VAL A 548 -9.33 -17.37 1.88
N VAL A 549 -10.47 -17.95 1.55
CA VAL A 549 -10.64 -19.38 1.26
C VAL A 549 -10.91 -19.53 -0.23
N ARG A 550 -9.92 -20.01 -0.98
CA ARG A 550 -10.07 -20.26 -2.43
C ARG A 550 -10.42 -21.71 -2.68
N SER A 551 -11.52 -21.95 -3.37
CA SER A 551 -11.98 -23.27 -3.81
C SER A 551 -12.14 -23.32 -5.32
N GLY A 552 -11.73 -24.41 -5.96
CA GLY A 552 -11.97 -24.68 -7.38
C GLY A 552 -12.89 -25.87 -7.59
N LYS A 553 -13.02 -26.30 -8.86
CA LYS A 553 -13.84 -27.49 -9.22
C LYS A 553 -13.40 -28.77 -8.51
N ASP A 554 -12.10 -28.91 -8.28
CA ASP A 554 -11.49 -30.10 -7.67
C ASP A 554 -11.40 -30.02 -6.14
N GLY A 555 -11.99 -28.99 -5.53
CA GLY A 555 -12.00 -28.78 -4.07
C GLY A 555 -11.20 -27.55 -3.62
N LEU A 556 -10.82 -27.55 -2.34
CA LEU A 556 -10.10 -26.44 -1.71
C LEU A 556 -8.70 -26.27 -2.33
N LYS A 557 -8.31 -25.01 -2.62
CA LYS A 557 -6.98 -24.65 -3.16
C LYS A 557 -6.14 -23.85 -2.19
N ASN A 558 -6.74 -22.91 -1.45
CA ASN A 558 -6.00 -22.06 -0.51
C ASN A 558 -6.80 -21.78 0.76
N LEU A 559 -6.12 -21.82 1.90
CA LEU A 559 -6.55 -21.20 3.16
C LEU A 559 -5.54 -20.12 3.53
N TYR A 560 -5.99 -18.87 3.51
CA TYR A 560 -5.21 -17.74 3.98
C TYR A 560 -5.88 -17.15 5.22
N LEU A 561 -5.15 -17.12 6.33
CA LEU A 561 -5.51 -16.41 7.55
C LEU A 561 -4.60 -15.18 7.63
N GLY A 562 -5.20 -13.99 7.60
CA GLY A 562 -4.55 -12.71 7.83
C GLY A 562 -4.86 -12.21 9.23
N ALA A 563 -3.90 -12.33 10.14
CA ALA A 563 -4.00 -12.01 11.56
C ALA A 563 -5.19 -12.69 12.29
N GLY A 564 -4.95 -13.87 12.86
CA GLY A 564 -5.95 -14.53 13.70
C GLY A 564 -5.45 -15.76 14.45
N ASN A 565 -6.40 -16.45 15.07
CA ASN A 565 -6.19 -17.64 15.89
C ASN A 565 -6.54 -18.93 15.15
N GLY A 566 -7.47 -18.89 14.19
CA GLY A 566 -7.85 -20.09 13.46
C GLY A 566 -8.67 -19.86 12.20
N LEU A 567 -8.48 -20.74 11.22
CA LEU A 567 -9.27 -20.83 10.01
C LEU A 567 -9.38 -22.30 9.58
N THR A 568 -10.60 -22.82 9.53
CA THR A 568 -10.90 -24.18 9.09
C THR A 568 -11.85 -24.13 7.91
N CYS A 569 -11.67 -25.02 6.92
CA CYS A 569 -12.63 -25.26 5.85
C CYS A 569 -12.71 -26.77 5.58
N GLY A 570 -13.84 -27.40 5.93
CA GLY A 570 -13.96 -28.86 5.90
C GLY A 570 -12.95 -29.51 6.86
N ASP A 571 -12.15 -30.44 6.34
CA ASP A 571 -11.17 -31.21 7.13
C ASP A 571 -9.80 -30.52 7.27
N LEU A 572 -9.65 -29.31 6.73
CA LEU A 572 -8.38 -28.58 6.72
C LEU A 572 -8.46 -27.38 7.64
N SER A 573 -7.51 -27.30 8.57
CA SER A 573 -7.43 -26.22 9.55
C SER A 573 -6.04 -25.60 9.62
N LEU A 574 -6.04 -24.29 9.88
CA LEU A 574 -4.90 -23.51 10.33
C LEU A 574 -5.25 -22.99 11.71
N ALA A 575 -4.40 -23.26 12.70
CA ALA A 575 -4.53 -22.69 14.03
C ALA A 575 -3.19 -22.13 14.50
N ALA A 576 -3.23 -20.96 15.13
CA ALA A 576 -2.08 -20.37 15.78
C ALA A 576 -1.82 -21.09 17.10
N ALA A 577 -0.58 -21.55 17.34
CA ALA A 577 -0.22 -22.12 18.64
C ALA A 577 -0.09 -21.07 19.76
N GLY A 578 -0.02 -19.78 19.44
CA GLY A 578 -0.03 -18.68 20.41
C GLY A 578 -0.02 -17.30 19.74
N GLY A 579 -0.84 -16.37 20.23
CA GLY A 579 -0.97 -15.03 19.67
C GLY A 579 -1.56 -14.99 18.25
N ASN A 580 -1.80 -13.77 17.75
CA ASN A 580 -2.40 -13.56 16.43
C ASN A 580 -1.34 -13.80 15.35
N SER A 581 -1.67 -14.62 14.35
CA SER A 581 -0.74 -15.00 13.28
C SER A 581 -1.34 -14.89 11.89
N SER A 582 -0.48 -14.76 10.90
CA SER A 582 -0.85 -14.87 9.49
C SER A 582 -0.25 -16.12 8.87
N ALA A 583 -1.03 -16.84 8.07
CA ALA A 583 -0.62 -18.09 7.45
C ALA A 583 -1.30 -18.31 6.09
N LEU A 584 -0.61 -19.00 5.19
CA LEU A 584 -1.15 -19.56 3.96
C LEU A 584 -0.90 -21.07 3.96
N LEU A 585 -1.94 -21.83 3.63
CA LEU A 585 -1.87 -23.22 3.21
C LEU A 585 -2.37 -23.32 1.79
N LYS A 586 -1.55 -23.89 0.91
CA LYS A 586 -1.97 -24.25 -0.45
C LYS A 586 -2.29 -25.75 -0.48
N ALA A 587 -3.53 -26.07 -0.77
CA ALA A 587 -3.98 -27.43 -1.01
C ALA A 587 -3.74 -27.79 -2.48
N SER A 588 -3.18 -28.97 -2.73
CA SER A 588 -3.05 -29.51 -4.08
C SER A 588 -3.52 -30.96 -4.09
N LEU A 589 -4.17 -31.39 -5.17
CA LEU A 589 -4.37 -32.82 -5.40
C LEU A 589 -3.18 -33.34 -6.19
N SER A 590 -2.31 -34.14 -5.56
CA SER A 590 -1.45 -35.04 -6.29
C SER A 590 -1.46 -36.42 -5.62
N VAL A 591 -1.41 -37.46 -6.45
CA VAL A 591 -1.28 -38.85 -5.99
C VAL A 591 0.18 -39.02 -5.53
N VAL A 592 0.42 -39.00 -4.22
CA VAL A 592 1.73 -39.35 -3.69
C VAL A 592 1.82 -40.87 -3.67
N ALA A 593 2.53 -41.44 -4.65
CA ALA A 593 3.11 -42.77 -4.47
C ALA A 593 4.13 -42.64 -3.33
N ALA A 594 3.84 -43.23 -2.16
CA ALA A 594 4.78 -43.26 -1.05
C ALA A 594 6.14 -43.78 -1.54
N ALA A 595 7.18 -42.95 -1.45
CA ALA A 595 8.54 -43.36 -1.77
C ALA A 595 9.00 -44.34 -0.67
N GLY A 596 8.83 -45.63 -0.94
CA GLY A 596 9.36 -46.72 -0.11
C GLY A 596 8.29 -47.45 0.71
N THR A 597 8.18 -48.76 0.48
CA THR A 597 7.35 -49.75 1.19
C THR A 597 5.84 -49.78 0.83
N GLY A 598 5.52 -50.39 -0.31
CA GLY A 598 4.54 -51.49 -0.49
C GLY A 598 3.08 -51.40 0.00
N GLU A 599 2.68 -50.41 0.79
CA GLU A 599 1.33 -50.21 1.29
C GLU A 599 0.94 -48.77 1.05
N ALA A 600 0.32 -48.52 -0.11
CA ALA A 600 -0.16 -47.19 -0.46
C ALA A 600 -1.30 -46.77 0.50
N ILE A 601 -1.12 -45.67 1.22
CA ILE A 601 -2.24 -44.82 1.66
C ILE A 601 -3.04 -44.53 0.39
N LYS A 602 -4.34 -44.86 0.35
CA LYS A 602 -5.14 -44.70 -0.87
C LYS A 602 -5.35 -43.19 -1.10
N ASP A 603 -5.08 -42.74 -2.33
CA ASP A 603 -5.46 -41.46 -2.94
C ASP A 603 -5.86 -40.34 -1.95
N GLY A 604 -4.86 -39.76 -1.27
CA GLY A 604 -5.03 -38.63 -0.37
C GLY A 604 -4.32 -37.40 -0.92
N MET A 605 -4.98 -36.24 -0.85
CA MET A 605 -4.43 -34.96 -1.33
C MET A 605 -3.00 -34.72 -0.81
N SER A 606 -2.09 -34.26 -1.66
CA SER A 606 -0.77 -33.79 -1.25
C SER A 606 -0.85 -32.30 -0.91
N TYR A 607 -0.64 -31.94 0.35
CA TYR A 607 -0.69 -30.53 0.73
C TYR A 607 0.67 -29.89 0.46
N SER A 608 0.76 -29.06 -0.58
CA SER A 608 2.02 -28.46 -1.01
C SER A 608 2.09 -27.01 -0.60
N GLY A 609 3.10 -26.57 0.15
CA GLY A 609 3.33 -25.16 0.41
C GLY A 609 2.49 -24.64 1.59
N TYR A 610 3.13 -24.56 2.75
CA TYR A 610 2.65 -23.74 3.86
C TYR A 610 3.66 -22.63 4.18
N SER A 611 3.14 -21.51 4.68
CA SER A 611 3.93 -20.38 5.18
C SER A 611 3.20 -19.68 6.31
N TYR A 612 3.88 -19.33 7.40
CA TYR A 612 3.25 -18.64 8.54
C TYR A 612 4.24 -17.75 9.36
N SER A 613 3.72 -16.74 10.06
CA SER A 613 4.50 -15.72 10.79
C SER A 613 5.15 -16.22 12.10
N SER A 614 6.26 -15.58 12.53
CA SER A 614 7.19 -16.04 13.59
C SER A 614 6.65 -16.19 15.01
N ASN A 615 5.47 -15.69 15.31
CA ASN A 615 5.00 -15.59 16.70
C ASN A 615 4.16 -16.80 17.17
N ALA A 616 3.94 -17.80 16.31
CA ALA A 616 3.21 -19.02 16.66
C ALA A 616 3.79 -20.23 15.92
N SER A 617 3.64 -21.43 16.47
CA SER A 617 3.72 -22.66 15.66
C SER A 617 2.40 -22.89 14.93
N LEU A 618 2.43 -23.44 13.71
CA LEU A 618 1.21 -23.74 12.95
C LEU A 618 0.77 -25.18 13.23
N ILE A 619 -0.47 -25.35 13.67
CA ILE A 619 -1.11 -26.67 13.70
C ILE A 619 -1.81 -26.86 12.36
N VAL A 620 -1.44 -27.95 11.66
CA VAL A 620 -2.12 -28.39 10.45
C VAL A 620 -2.77 -29.74 10.72
N GLU A 621 -4.05 -29.84 10.39
CA GLU A 621 -4.82 -31.07 10.43
C GLU A 621 -5.04 -31.55 8.99
N LEU A 622 -4.61 -32.78 8.71
CA LEU A 622 -4.74 -33.40 7.39
C LEU A 622 -5.59 -34.68 7.47
N PRO A 623 -6.62 -34.85 6.63
CA PRO A 623 -7.37 -36.10 6.55
C PRO A 623 -6.48 -37.23 6.00
N CYS A 624 -6.59 -38.42 6.59
CA CYS A 624 -5.90 -39.62 6.12
C CYS A 624 -6.85 -40.84 6.02
N GLU A 625 -6.91 -41.42 4.82
CA GLU A 625 -7.56 -42.72 4.59
C GLU A 625 -6.51 -43.84 4.63
N VAL A 626 -6.71 -44.79 5.55
CA VAL A 626 -5.74 -45.85 5.82
C VAL A 626 -6.31 -47.17 5.33
N ARG A 627 -5.55 -47.90 4.49
CA ARG A 627 -5.94 -49.23 4.03
C ARG A 627 -6.00 -50.20 5.21
N SER A 628 -6.84 -51.23 5.08
CA SER A 628 -6.91 -52.31 6.08
C SER A 628 -5.54 -52.95 6.28
N GLY A 629 -5.10 -53.04 7.54
CA GLY A 629 -3.79 -53.59 7.94
C GLY A 629 -2.70 -52.57 8.23
N THR A 630 -2.83 -51.31 7.80
CA THR A 630 -1.83 -50.27 8.10
C THR A 630 -2.02 -49.71 9.52
N ASP A 631 -0.96 -49.72 10.33
CA ASP A 631 -0.97 -49.12 11.67
C ASP A 631 -0.98 -47.60 11.58
N ILE A 632 -2.15 -47.00 11.74
CA ILE A 632 -2.33 -45.54 11.69
C ILE A 632 -1.47 -44.79 12.70
N LYS A 633 -1.14 -45.40 13.86
CA LYS A 633 -0.30 -44.78 14.89
C LYS A 633 1.15 -44.59 14.45
N SER A 634 1.57 -45.29 13.39
CA SER A 634 2.92 -45.16 12.80
C SER A 634 3.05 -44.00 11.83
N LEU A 635 1.95 -43.34 11.44
CA LEU A 635 1.97 -42.23 10.48
C LEU A 635 2.45 -40.93 11.13
N CYS A 636 3.21 -40.16 10.38
CA CYS A 636 3.72 -38.84 10.76
C CYS A 636 3.55 -37.84 9.60
N ILE A 637 3.44 -36.55 9.95
CA ILE A 637 3.57 -35.47 8.98
C ILE A 637 5.06 -35.17 8.83
N PHE A 638 5.50 -35.02 7.58
CA PHE A 638 6.83 -34.58 7.22
C PHE A 638 6.74 -33.28 6.43
N PHE A 639 7.73 -32.42 6.56
CA PHE A 639 7.85 -31.20 5.78
C PHE A 639 9.22 -31.14 5.09
N GLU A 640 9.26 -30.56 3.90
CA GLU A 640 10.52 -30.35 3.17
C GLU A 640 11.16 -29.02 3.54
N ARG A 641 12.45 -29.04 3.89
CA ARG A 641 13.27 -27.85 4.16
C ARG A 641 14.68 -28.07 3.61
N ASP A 642 15.19 -27.12 2.84
CA ASP A 642 16.52 -27.18 2.22
C ASP A 642 16.75 -28.49 1.43
N GLY A 643 15.71 -28.95 0.71
CA GLY A 643 15.73 -30.20 -0.08
C GLY A 643 15.75 -31.49 0.75
N LYS A 644 15.53 -31.42 2.07
CA LYS A 644 15.45 -32.57 2.97
C LYS A 644 14.06 -32.72 3.54
N LEU A 645 13.63 -33.98 3.69
CA LEU A 645 12.38 -34.33 4.36
C LEU A 645 12.62 -34.41 5.89
N ILE A 646 11.92 -33.58 6.65
CA ILE A 646 12.02 -33.49 8.12
C ILE A 646 10.69 -33.93 8.73
N ARG A 647 10.73 -34.78 9.75
CA ARG A 647 9.54 -35.19 10.50
C ARG A 647 9.03 -34.03 11.36
N ALA A 648 7.74 -33.72 11.28
CA ALA A 648 7.12 -32.71 12.13
C ALA A 648 7.10 -33.17 13.59
N GLU A 649 7.34 -32.23 14.51
CA GLU A 649 7.28 -32.51 15.93
C GLU A 649 5.83 -32.77 16.37
N GLU A 650 5.66 -33.62 17.38
CA GLU A 650 4.37 -33.89 18.02
C GLU A 650 3.22 -34.31 17.10
N THR A 651 3.49 -35.10 16.04
CA THR A 651 2.38 -35.64 15.23
C THR A 651 1.45 -36.51 16.08
N LYS A 652 0.17 -36.15 16.12
CA LYS A 652 -0.91 -36.88 16.79
C LYS A 652 -1.90 -37.42 15.76
N VAL A 653 -2.42 -38.61 16.03
CA VAL A 653 -3.47 -39.25 15.25
C VAL A 653 -4.79 -39.09 16.00
N ILE A 654 -5.79 -38.51 15.35
CA ILE A 654 -7.16 -38.42 15.86
C ILE A 654 -8.02 -39.41 15.05
N PRO A 655 -8.45 -40.52 15.66
CA PRO A 655 -9.24 -41.53 14.96
C PRO A 655 -10.63 -41.01 14.56
N ALA A 656 -11.15 -41.55 13.46
CA ALA A 656 -12.47 -41.26 12.90
C ALA A 656 -13.62 -41.20 13.94
N LYS A 657 -13.63 -42.12 14.91
CA LYS A 657 -14.64 -42.18 15.99
C LYS A 657 -14.61 -40.98 16.94
N ALA A 658 -13.46 -40.30 17.07
CA ALA A 658 -13.29 -39.12 17.92
C ALA A 658 -13.50 -37.80 17.14
N ALA A 659 -13.33 -37.82 15.81
CA ALA A 659 -13.40 -36.64 14.94
C ALA A 659 -14.73 -36.50 14.17
N GLY A 660 -15.68 -37.42 14.32
CA GLY A 660 -16.97 -37.36 13.62
C GLY A 660 -16.90 -37.58 12.10
N GLY A 661 -15.81 -38.15 11.59
CA GLY A 661 -15.49 -38.28 10.16
C GLY A 661 -14.24 -39.14 9.89
N SER A 662 -13.44 -38.80 8.87
CA SER A 662 -12.16 -39.47 8.53
C SER A 662 -11.11 -39.36 9.65
N ASN A 663 -10.04 -40.16 9.61
CA ASN A 663 -8.95 -39.98 10.57
C ASN A 663 -8.18 -38.68 10.25
N LEU A 664 -7.70 -37.97 11.27
CA LEU A 664 -6.91 -36.74 11.12
C LEU A 664 -5.50 -36.94 11.68
N LEU A 665 -4.51 -36.42 10.95
CA LEU A 665 -3.15 -36.22 11.43
C LEU A 665 -2.96 -34.76 11.78
N THR A 666 -2.60 -34.48 13.02
CA THR A 666 -2.33 -33.14 13.54
C THR A 666 -0.85 -33.03 13.82
N ALA A 667 -0.16 -32.00 13.33
CA ALA A 667 1.25 -31.78 13.69
C ALA A 667 1.56 -30.30 13.91
N LEU A 668 2.53 -30.07 14.80
CA LEU A 668 3.12 -28.76 15.02
C LEU A 668 4.25 -28.56 14.00
N LEU A 669 4.12 -27.54 13.16
CA LEU A 669 5.13 -27.21 12.16
C LEU A 669 6.03 -26.08 12.67
N PRO A 670 7.34 -26.12 12.36
CA PRO A 670 8.25 -24.99 12.58
C PRO A 670 8.15 -23.97 11.45
N GLN A 671 8.64 -22.75 11.70
CA GLN A 671 8.46 -21.63 10.79
C GLN A 671 9.15 -21.91 9.47
N SER A 672 8.42 -21.76 8.36
CA SER A 672 8.96 -22.00 7.02
C SER A 672 8.26 -21.13 5.98
N THR A 673 8.99 -20.79 4.92
CA THR A 673 8.46 -20.22 3.67
C THR A 673 8.60 -21.27 2.57
N GLY A 674 7.49 -21.87 2.12
CA GLY A 674 7.48 -22.69 0.91
C GLY A 674 7.76 -24.20 1.08
N SER A 675 7.44 -24.78 2.23
CA SER A 675 7.62 -26.22 2.48
C SER A 675 6.46 -27.08 1.95
N ARG A 676 6.77 -28.24 1.37
CA ARG A 676 5.77 -29.28 1.03
C ARG A 676 5.49 -30.17 2.24
N LEU A 677 4.24 -30.52 2.47
CA LEU A 677 3.83 -31.48 3.50
C LEU A 677 3.62 -32.86 2.87
N TYR A 678 4.10 -33.87 3.57
CA TYR A 678 3.96 -35.28 3.19
C TYR A 678 3.43 -36.07 4.39
N ILE A 679 2.63 -37.09 4.11
CA ILE A 679 2.24 -38.09 5.10
C ILE A 679 3.04 -39.35 4.81
N GLY A 680 3.75 -39.86 5.81
CA GLY A 680 4.58 -41.05 5.69
C GLY A 680 4.61 -41.87 6.98
N LYS A 681 5.14 -43.09 6.91
CA LYS A 681 5.45 -43.89 8.11
C LYS A 681 6.68 -43.32 8.82
N LYS A 682 6.69 -43.38 10.15
CA LYS A 682 7.77 -42.91 11.04
C LYS A 682 9.13 -43.51 10.70
#